data_AF-A0A0Z8LIU0-F1
#
_entry.id   AF-A0A0Z8LIU0-F1
#
_cell.length_a   1.000
_cell.length_b   1.000
_cell.length_c   1.000
_cell.angle_alpha   90.00
_cell.angle_beta   90.00
_cell.angle_gamma   90.00
#
_symmetry.space_group_name_H-M   'P 1'
#
loop_
_entity.id
_entity.type
_entity.pdbx_description
1 polymer ?
#
loop_
_entity_poly.entity_id
_entity_poly.type
_entity_poly.pdbx_seq_one_letter_code
_entity_poly.pdbx_strand_id
1 'polypeptide(L)'
;MKLIKQLIHWIVVILLSSSFLKYIDLIQNELGITYNNGHVRIVADETQQYIDGVQINGKYVLGEYVVKNDWYIVTQNVVDTFYISQIEKNVMEFKLPIPIQSLAFEYRVSEEPKKIHIYIDDKLVKTLDTSIGKNSKNLLFIETASSTKLTSENQLWYLHLFILLVGIVVYTLSNSTWRVKRSDLILLIILLSTQYFLISFTFPLLYRDELVLFNSSFNKSETQLLLITFSIIIFASFIGYRQIKNKVFRTCKNLFLITSFTSIPIFSLFIIENSYSQFSTLSTESIRNNLIIISVLYLIFAFMTNLRFASIFILSGSIMIGISNQIMITSRGTPLLFYNLFQIEDGLNVASSVAVTLNNRMLQSLFFTLVLVTYFCFLPKLTFPNLLPSIAFNSKYDFKWPKRISRIIIGYVAFINFVPVTSQIVVNKANIALDYWKMYVTYGQFGLPLSLASFYEDSKITKPDGYSVPKLNEVLEKYSPETEKQTIRPNIIFIQNESQSDFSSLQGLNMDPDPLSNQHALTDNAVHGTLNVSVFGGGTANTEYEVLTSNAISLLSSNLFPYQQIIMQERPSFASYLKDKNYETVALHPQSGTNYNRNIVYPLLGFNQSYFLDSIPAIDQLATLTTERNWPSDEFLFNGIKKLYSQKGNSSALFTFVVTMQGHGGYLSTEETYPREVSINGSTSEYLAETEFLTSMKKTDEAFADLITFFSTYKEPTVIVMYGDHQPSLSQEFYAQFMDENNPAAKYSTPFVIWSNFDIKERESTTISPNYLVPYLMDILSESDYALPRSPYQQFLSDMQIEAPIITSWGNIDNSGQQIEDMSSLSLYQTYLQLEYNSAVDKRPLTDLYE
;
A
#
# COMPACT_ATOMS: atom_id res chain seq x y z
N MET A 1 -27.62 51.61 -21.66
CA MET A 1 -26.41 50.78 -21.51
C MET A 1 -25.68 50.95 -20.17
N LYS A 2 -25.36 52.16 -19.69
CA LYS A 2 -24.71 52.35 -18.36
C LYS A 2 -25.55 51.83 -17.18
N LEU A 3 -26.85 52.15 -17.18
CA LEU A 3 -27.81 51.64 -16.18
C LEU A 3 -27.86 50.11 -16.14
N ILE A 4 -27.91 49.46 -17.31
CA ILE A 4 -27.90 47.99 -17.42
C ILE A 4 -26.61 47.40 -16.85
N LYS A 5 -25.44 48.00 -17.14
CA LYS A 5 -24.15 47.53 -16.60
C LYS A 5 -24.06 47.66 -15.08
N GLN A 6 -24.64 48.73 -14.54
CA GLN A 6 -24.67 48.98 -13.10
C GLN A 6 -25.66 48.03 -12.40
N LEU A 7 -26.82 47.76 -13.01
CA LEU A 7 -27.78 46.78 -12.54
C LEU A 7 -27.15 45.38 -12.45
N ILE A 8 -26.48 44.93 -13.53
CA ILE A 8 -25.80 43.62 -13.56
C ILE A 8 -24.70 43.55 -12.49
N HIS A 9 -23.92 44.62 -12.29
CA HIS A 9 -22.90 44.65 -11.25
C HIS A 9 -23.50 44.46 -9.86
N TRP A 10 -24.60 45.17 -9.54
CA TRP A 10 -25.28 45.01 -8.25
C TRP A 10 -25.91 43.63 -8.07
N ILE A 11 -26.46 43.03 -9.13
CA ILE A 11 -26.95 41.63 -9.07
C ILE A 11 -25.80 40.69 -8.68
N VAL A 12 -24.63 40.82 -9.30
CA VAL A 12 -23.45 40.02 -8.95
C VAL A 12 -23.01 40.26 -7.51
N VAL A 13 -23.01 41.52 -7.04
CA VAL A 13 -22.64 41.86 -5.65
C VAL A 13 -23.63 41.28 -4.63
N ILE A 14 -24.93 41.28 -4.93
CA ILE A 14 -25.96 40.66 -4.08
C ILE A 14 -25.72 39.16 -4.00
N LEU A 15 -25.46 38.49 -5.13
CA LEU A 15 -25.13 37.07 -5.15
C LEU A 15 -23.86 36.76 -4.35
N LEU A 16 -22.80 37.55 -4.51
CA LEU A 16 -21.55 37.41 -3.75
C LEU A 16 -21.77 37.58 -2.24
N SER A 17 -22.58 38.56 -1.85
CA SER A 17 -22.90 38.81 -0.44
C SER A 17 -23.71 37.66 0.15
N SER A 18 -24.68 37.13 -0.62
CA SER A 18 -25.44 35.94 -0.24
C SER A 18 -24.53 34.71 -0.11
N SER A 19 -23.58 34.50 -1.03
CA SER A 19 -22.61 33.41 -0.93
C SER A 19 -21.72 33.57 0.30
N PHE A 20 -21.30 34.79 0.63
CA PHE A 20 -20.49 35.07 1.82
C PHE A 20 -21.25 34.77 3.12
N LEU A 21 -22.51 35.20 3.22
CA LEU A 21 -23.35 34.86 4.37
C LEU A 21 -23.61 33.36 4.46
N LYS A 22 -23.84 32.67 3.34
CA LYS A 22 -24.02 31.21 3.35
C LYS A 22 -22.74 30.46 3.73
N TYR A 23 -21.57 30.96 3.35
CA TYR A 23 -20.30 30.41 3.81
C TYR A 23 -20.13 30.57 5.33
N ILE A 24 -20.47 31.73 5.89
CA ILE A 24 -20.45 31.98 7.35
C ILE A 24 -21.38 31.01 8.08
N ASP A 25 -22.60 30.83 7.56
CA ASP A 25 -23.59 29.90 8.11
C ASP A 25 -23.07 28.46 8.13
N LEU A 26 -22.43 28.00 7.05
CA LEU A 26 -21.84 26.66 6.97
C LEU A 26 -20.67 26.44 7.94
N ILE A 27 -19.92 27.48 8.29
CA ILE A 27 -18.79 27.38 9.23
C ILE A 27 -19.14 27.92 10.63
N GLN A 28 -20.42 28.08 10.95
CA GLN A 28 -20.85 28.75 12.19
C GLN A 28 -20.28 28.08 13.45
N ASN A 29 -20.12 26.76 13.44
CA ASN A 29 -19.55 26.02 14.55
C ASN A 29 -18.10 26.45 14.80
N GLU A 30 -17.31 26.69 13.75
CA GLU A 30 -15.93 27.19 13.88
C GLU A 30 -15.83 28.60 14.49
N LEU A 31 -16.93 29.36 14.43
CA LEU A 31 -17.04 30.71 15.00
C LEU A 31 -17.63 30.69 16.42
N GLY A 32 -18.18 29.55 16.82
CA GLY A 32 -18.85 29.36 18.10
C GLY A 32 -17.87 29.11 19.24
N ILE A 33 -18.38 29.27 20.46
CA ILE A 33 -17.78 28.77 21.71
C ILE A 33 -18.84 28.07 22.55
N THR A 34 -18.42 27.10 23.34
CA THR A 34 -19.28 26.32 24.23
C THR A 34 -18.85 26.48 25.68
N TYR A 35 -19.78 26.19 26.61
CA TYR A 35 -19.53 26.29 28.04
C TYR A 35 -19.79 24.93 28.69
N ASN A 36 -18.70 24.22 29.02
CA ASN A 36 -18.67 23.00 29.80
C ASN A 36 -17.25 22.85 30.40
N ASN A 37 -17.09 21.90 31.32
CA ASN A 37 -15.85 21.69 32.06
C ASN A 37 -14.85 20.81 31.29
N GLY A 38 -15.06 20.51 30.01
CA GLY A 38 -14.12 19.72 29.23
C GLY A 38 -14.14 18.22 29.58
N HIS A 39 -15.18 17.70 30.25
CA HIS A 39 -15.25 16.30 30.65
C HIS A 39 -16.14 15.49 29.70
N VAL A 40 -15.62 14.40 29.12
CA VAL A 40 -16.35 13.46 28.26
C VAL A 40 -16.24 12.06 28.81
N ARG A 41 -17.34 11.31 28.79
CA ARG A 41 -17.36 9.90 29.17
C ARG A 41 -18.16 9.06 28.17
N ILE A 42 -17.54 7.99 27.68
CA ILE A 42 -18.12 7.02 26.74
C ILE A 42 -18.24 5.69 27.48
N VAL A 43 -19.46 5.13 27.53
CA VAL A 43 -19.77 3.91 28.27
C VAL A 43 -20.41 2.89 27.33
N ALA A 44 -19.78 1.73 27.18
CA ALA A 44 -20.36 0.56 26.49
C ALA A 44 -21.17 -0.26 27.50
N ASP A 45 -22.44 -0.52 27.21
CA ASP A 45 -23.26 -1.34 28.10
C ASP A 45 -22.85 -2.82 28.09
N GLU A 46 -22.34 -3.31 26.96
CA GLU A 46 -22.06 -4.73 26.70
C GLU A 46 -20.65 -4.95 26.16
N THR A 47 -20.23 -6.21 26.08
CA THR A 47 -18.94 -6.62 25.50
C THR A 47 -18.98 -6.64 23.96
N GLN A 48 -17.80 -6.68 23.34
CA GLN A 48 -17.64 -6.77 21.88
C GLN A 48 -18.29 -5.60 21.13
N GLN A 49 -18.23 -4.39 21.71
CA GLN A 49 -18.52 -3.14 21.03
C GLN A 49 -17.21 -2.49 20.62
N TYR A 50 -17.17 -1.94 19.40
CA TYR A 50 -15.96 -1.43 18.77
C TYR A 50 -16.13 0.05 18.48
N ILE A 51 -15.19 0.87 18.95
CA ILE A 51 -15.09 2.28 18.56
C ILE A 51 -13.67 2.62 18.10
N ASP A 52 -13.54 3.55 17.17
CA ASP A 52 -12.25 4.05 16.70
C ASP A 52 -12.29 5.56 16.40
N GLY A 53 -11.11 6.14 16.17
CA GLY A 53 -11.02 7.49 15.60
C GLY A 53 -11.60 8.61 16.46
N VAL A 54 -11.55 8.48 17.80
CA VAL A 54 -12.14 9.46 18.73
C VAL A 54 -11.51 10.85 18.53
N GLN A 55 -12.34 11.82 18.18
CA GLN A 55 -12.00 13.23 18.01
C GLN A 55 -12.81 14.11 18.95
N ILE A 56 -12.13 15.01 19.64
CA ILE A 56 -12.72 16.06 20.46
C ILE A 56 -12.29 17.41 19.88
N ASN A 57 -13.25 18.29 19.61
CA ASN A 57 -13.02 19.60 19.00
C ASN A 57 -12.25 19.50 17.66
N GLY A 58 -12.61 18.50 16.85
CA GLY A 58 -11.99 18.22 15.55
C GLY A 58 -10.54 17.73 15.60
N LYS A 59 -10.05 17.35 16.78
CA LYS A 59 -8.69 16.81 16.98
C LYS A 59 -8.77 15.41 17.55
N TYR A 60 -7.96 14.50 17.02
CA TYR A 60 -7.76 13.19 17.62
C TYR A 60 -7.23 13.35 19.04
N VAL A 61 -7.80 12.61 19.98
CA VAL A 61 -7.47 12.77 21.39
C VAL A 61 -6.08 12.19 21.67
N LEU A 62 -5.23 13.01 22.28
CA LEU A 62 -3.91 12.59 22.75
C LEU A 62 -4.03 11.87 24.10
N GLY A 63 -3.15 10.89 24.34
CA GLY A 63 -3.15 10.08 25.57
C GLY A 63 -3.07 10.90 26.86
N GLU A 64 -2.51 12.10 26.82
CA GLU A 64 -2.41 13.01 27.99
C GLU A 64 -3.77 13.48 28.54
N TYR A 65 -4.85 13.42 27.74
CA TYR A 65 -6.19 13.82 28.16
C TYR A 65 -7.06 12.65 28.63
N VAL A 66 -6.57 11.42 28.56
CA VAL A 66 -7.28 10.22 29.00
C VAL A 66 -7.19 10.11 30.52
N VAL A 67 -8.33 10.23 31.20
CA VAL A 67 -8.43 10.08 32.67
C VAL A 67 -8.56 8.62 33.05
N LYS A 68 -9.36 7.88 32.28
CA LYS A 68 -9.65 6.46 32.52
C LYS A 68 -9.96 5.79 31.20
N ASN A 69 -9.47 4.57 31.01
CA ASN A 69 -9.86 3.75 29.87
C ASN A 69 -9.91 2.27 30.27
N ASP A 70 -11.12 1.74 30.44
CA ASP A 70 -11.35 0.32 30.68
C ASP A 70 -11.44 -0.48 29.36
N TRP A 71 -11.51 0.21 28.22
CA TRP A 71 -11.56 -0.42 26.90
C TRP A 71 -10.23 -1.03 26.54
N TYR A 72 -10.29 -2.25 26.02
CA TYR A 72 -9.12 -2.92 25.50
C TYR A 72 -8.64 -2.16 24.27
N ILE A 73 -7.43 -1.62 24.37
CA ILE A 73 -6.82 -0.83 23.32
C ILE A 73 -6.14 -1.82 22.38
N VAL A 74 -6.62 -1.89 21.15
CA VAL A 74 -5.89 -2.53 20.07
C VAL A 74 -5.17 -1.41 19.33
N THR A 75 -3.93 -1.17 19.74
CA THR A 75 -3.04 -0.25 19.04
C THR A 75 -2.42 -0.99 17.87
N GLN A 76 -2.93 -0.80 16.66
CA GLN A 76 -2.29 -1.32 15.44
C GLN A 76 -1.11 -0.44 14.98
N ASN A 77 -0.37 0.11 15.94
CA ASN A 77 0.61 1.17 15.75
C ASN A 77 0.03 2.42 15.06
N VAL A 78 0.90 3.28 14.53
CA VAL A 78 0.68 4.72 14.22
C VAL A 78 -0.53 5.07 13.34
N VAL A 79 -1.19 4.09 12.71
CA VAL A 79 -2.19 4.32 11.66
C VAL A 79 -3.62 4.35 12.18
N ASP A 80 -4.03 3.42 13.06
CA ASP A 80 -5.37 3.37 13.67
C ASP A 80 -5.33 2.73 15.07
N THR A 81 -5.98 3.36 16.04
CA THR A 81 -6.22 2.79 17.37
C THR A 81 -7.72 2.57 17.51
N PHE A 82 -8.12 1.34 17.79
CA PHE A 82 -9.50 1.01 18.09
C PHE A 82 -9.63 0.41 19.48
N TYR A 83 -10.83 0.50 20.00
CA TYR A 83 -11.16 0.17 21.37
C TYR A 83 -12.27 -0.85 21.39
N ILE A 84 -12.08 -1.93 22.14
CA ILE A 84 -13.03 -3.02 22.29
C ILE A 84 -13.53 -3.07 23.74
N SER A 85 -14.84 -3.15 23.94
CA SER A 85 -15.39 -3.46 25.26
C SER A 85 -15.19 -4.95 25.60
N GLN A 86 -14.49 -5.24 26.70
CA GLN A 86 -14.21 -6.62 27.13
C GLN A 86 -15.09 -7.06 28.31
N ILE A 87 -15.60 -6.10 29.10
CA ILE A 87 -16.53 -6.34 30.19
C ILE A 87 -17.77 -5.45 30.03
N GLU A 88 -18.86 -5.81 30.72
CA GLU A 88 -20.04 -4.95 30.77
C GLU A 88 -19.69 -3.60 31.43
N LYS A 89 -20.27 -2.51 30.93
CA LYS A 89 -20.06 -1.15 31.45
C LYS A 89 -18.63 -0.63 31.33
N ASN A 90 -17.92 -0.99 30.25
CA ASN A 90 -16.62 -0.45 29.90
C ASN A 90 -16.66 1.08 29.78
N VAL A 91 -15.80 1.79 30.53
CA VAL A 91 -15.78 3.26 30.58
C VAL A 91 -14.50 3.83 29.95
N MET A 92 -14.66 4.87 29.13
CA MET A 92 -13.57 5.72 28.65
C MET A 92 -13.87 7.18 29.01
N GLU A 93 -12.94 7.84 29.71
CA GLU A 93 -13.10 9.21 30.21
C GLU A 93 -11.96 10.11 29.73
N PHE A 94 -12.32 11.30 29.29
CA PHE A 94 -11.41 12.34 28.85
C PHE A 94 -11.63 13.64 29.60
N LYS A 95 -10.54 14.34 29.94
CA LYS A 95 -10.58 15.67 30.56
C LYS A 95 -9.67 16.64 29.81
N LEU A 96 -10.28 17.59 29.11
CA LEU A 96 -9.57 18.64 28.39
C LEU A 96 -9.53 19.93 29.21
N PRO A 97 -8.50 20.77 29.02
CA PRO A 97 -8.42 22.10 29.64
C PRO A 97 -9.35 23.13 28.97
N ILE A 98 -10.01 22.75 27.88
CA ILE A 98 -10.89 23.59 27.07
C ILE A 98 -12.29 22.96 26.98
N PRO A 99 -13.36 23.76 26.79
CA PRO A 99 -14.71 23.24 26.60
C PRO A 99 -14.82 22.31 25.39
N ILE A 100 -15.65 21.28 25.51
CA ILE A 100 -16.02 20.36 24.43
C ILE A 100 -17.00 21.08 23.51
N GLN A 101 -16.62 21.25 22.25
CA GLN A 101 -17.44 21.84 21.19
C GLN A 101 -18.08 20.77 20.34
N SER A 102 -17.30 19.77 19.95
CA SER A 102 -17.75 18.61 19.20
C SER A 102 -17.08 17.33 19.72
N LEU A 103 -17.78 16.21 19.55
CA LEU A 103 -17.25 14.86 19.73
C LEU A 103 -17.61 14.03 18.51
N ALA A 104 -16.63 13.31 17.96
CA ALA A 104 -16.85 12.37 16.88
C ALA A 104 -16.07 11.08 17.12
N PHE A 105 -16.65 9.95 16.75
CA PHE A 105 -15.93 8.66 16.69
C PHE A 105 -16.71 7.69 15.80
N GLU A 106 -16.02 6.67 15.32
CA GLU A 106 -16.63 5.65 14.48
C GLU A 106 -16.91 4.41 15.33
N TYR A 107 -17.92 3.65 14.94
CA TYR A 107 -18.30 2.41 15.62
C TYR A 107 -18.66 1.32 14.61
N ARG A 108 -18.43 0.07 14.99
CA ARG A 108 -18.81 -1.09 14.16
C ARG A 108 -20.31 -1.36 14.33
N VAL A 109 -20.99 -1.63 13.22
CA VAL A 109 -22.41 -2.02 13.27
C VAL A 109 -22.49 -3.47 13.78
N SER A 110 -23.26 -3.69 14.84
CA SER A 110 -23.47 -5.01 15.43
C SER A 110 -24.73 -5.68 14.87
N GLU A 111 -24.76 -7.02 14.84
CA GLU A 111 -25.99 -7.74 14.45
C GLU A 111 -27.11 -7.54 15.46
N GLU A 112 -26.77 -7.60 16.75
CA GLU A 112 -27.72 -7.40 17.85
C GLU A 112 -27.69 -5.95 18.39
N PRO A 113 -28.81 -5.43 18.92
CA PRO A 113 -28.88 -4.07 19.49
C PRO A 113 -28.05 -3.93 20.76
N LYS A 114 -26.87 -3.32 20.66
CA LYS A 114 -26.03 -2.95 21.81
C LYS A 114 -25.95 -1.44 21.96
N LYS A 115 -25.78 -0.95 23.19
CA LYS A 115 -25.85 0.50 23.48
C LYS A 115 -24.51 1.09 23.90
N ILE A 116 -24.24 2.31 23.42
CA ILE A 116 -23.15 3.15 23.89
C ILE A 116 -23.75 4.46 24.42
N HIS A 117 -23.44 4.80 25.67
CA HIS A 117 -23.88 6.03 26.32
C HIS A 117 -22.76 7.06 26.36
N ILE A 118 -23.08 8.29 25.92
CA ILE A 118 -22.13 9.40 25.86
C ILE A 118 -22.57 10.50 26.82
N TYR A 119 -21.66 10.89 27.71
CA TYR A 119 -21.85 11.95 28.69
C TYR A 119 -20.87 13.10 28.45
N ILE A 120 -21.35 14.34 28.63
CA ILE A 120 -20.52 15.55 28.71
C ILE A 120 -20.84 16.23 30.04
N ASP A 121 -19.84 16.49 30.87
CA ASP A 121 -20.00 16.97 32.26
C ASP A 121 -21.06 16.18 33.05
N ASP A 122 -20.97 14.85 32.98
CA ASP A 122 -21.84 13.89 33.67
C ASP A 122 -23.32 13.93 33.24
N LYS A 123 -23.68 14.74 32.23
CA LYS A 123 -25.01 14.74 31.61
C LYS A 123 -25.01 13.81 30.42
N LEU A 124 -25.97 12.89 30.37
CA LEU A 124 -26.18 12.03 29.20
C LEU A 124 -26.61 12.88 28.02
N VAL A 125 -25.77 12.95 26.97
CA VAL A 125 -26.01 13.74 25.77
C VAL A 125 -26.59 12.88 24.65
N LYS A 126 -26.14 11.63 24.54
CA LYS A 126 -26.59 10.70 23.50
C LYS A 126 -26.51 9.25 23.97
N THR A 127 -27.50 8.46 23.55
CA THR A 127 -27.40 6.99 23.55
C THR A 127 -27.40 6.54 22.10
N LEU A 128 -26.41 5.74 21.75
CA LEU A 128 -26.21 5.16 20.44
C LEU A 128 -26.58 3.68 20.49
N ASP A 129 -27.34 3.22 19.49
CA ASP A 129 -27.61 1.81 19.24
C ASP A 129 -26.69 1.34 18.10
N THR A 130 -25.79 0.40 18.39
CA THR A 130 -24.79 -0.07 17.42
C THR A 130 -25.36 -0.99 16.35
N SER A 131 -26.61 -1.47 16.48
CA SER A 131 -27.28 -2.27 15.43
C SER A 131 -27.80 -1.44 14.26
N ILE A 132 -27.82 -0.11 14.40
CA ILE A 132 -28.41 0.78 13.40
C ILE A 132 -27.30 1.33 12.48
N GLY A 133 -27.22 0.81 11.25
CA GLY A 133 -26.29 1.31 10.23
C GLY A 133 -26.45 0.63 8.88
N LYS A 134 -25.81 1.18 7.82
CA LYS A 134 -25.89 0.65 6.45
C LYS A 134 -24.70 -0.23 6.04
N ASN A 135 -23.57 -0.11 6.75
CA ASN A 135 -22.28 -0.72 6.41
C ASN A 135 -21.63 -1.34 7.67
N SER A 136 -20.44 -1.93 7.55
CA SER A 136 -19.70 -2.50 8.68
C SER A 136 -19.28 -1.46 9.74
N LYS A 137 -19.13 -0.19 9.37
CA LYS A 137 -18.81 0.94 10.27
C LYS A 137 -19.78 2.10 10.06
N ASN A 138 -20.01 2.89 11.11
CA ASN A 138 -20.84 4.09 11.09
C ASN A 138 -20.23 5.20 11.98
N LEU A 139 -20.66 6.45 11.83
CA LEU A 139 -20.12 7.62 12.54
C LEU A 139 -21.11 8.12 13.59
N LEU A 140 -20.59 8.43 14.77
CA LEU A 140 -21.25 9.33 15.71
C LEU A 140 -20.63 10.73 15.60
N PHE A 141 -21.46 11.75 15.46
CA PHE A 141 -21.07 13.15 15.59
C PHE A 141 -22.02 13.86 16.55
N ILE A 142 -21.46 14.53 17.56
CA ILE A 142 -22.19 15.30 18.56
C ILE A 142 -21.65 16.72 18.54
N GLU A 143 -22.53 17.68 18.32
CA GLU A 143 -22.26 19.10 18.51
C GLU A 143 -22.87 19.56 19.84
N THR A 144 -22.15 20.44 20.55
CA THR A 144 -22.67 21.11 21.74
C THR A 144 -23.12 22.54 21.41
N ALA A 145 -24.15 23.03 22.10
CA ALA A 145 -24.71 24.35 21.83
C ALA A 145 -23.65 25.46 21.93
N SER A 146 -23.47 26.20 20.84
CA SER A 146 -22.46 27.24 20.72
C SER A 146 -23.05 28.65 20.69
N SER A 147 -22.29 29.62 21.20
CA SER A 147 -22.57 31.05 21.06
C SER A 147 -21.45 31.74 20.29
N THR A 148 -21.75 32.72 19.44
CA THR A 148 -20.73 33.39 18.63
C THR A 148 -19.96 34.40 19.47
N LYS A 149 -18.67 34.13 19.71
CA LYS A 149 -17.77 35.03 20.43
C LYS A 149 -16.34 34.83 19.95
N LEU A 150 -15.62 35.93 19.74
CA LEU A 150 -14.20 35.90 19.41
C LEU A 150 -13.37 35.46 20.62
N THR A 151 -12.57 34.40 20.45
CA THR A 151 -11.61 33.87 21.43
C THR A 151 -10.27 33.56 20.77
N SER A 152 -9.26 33.19 21.57
CA SER A 152 -7.97 32.72 21.07
C SER A 152 -8.07 31.45 20.22
N GLU A 153 -9.12 30.66 20.40
CA GLU A 153 -9.34 29.38 19.71
C GLU A 153 -9.90 29.60 18.30
N ASN A 154 -10.78 30.58 18.11
CA ASN A 154 -11.44 30.84 16.82
C ASN A 154 -10.98 32.14 16.11
N GLN A 155 -10.02 32.88 16.67
CA GLN A 155 -9.54 34.14 16.08
C GLN A 155 -9.06 34.02 14.63
N LEU A 156 -8.49 32.87 14.24
CA LEU A 156 -8.03 32.65 12.87
C LEU A 156 -9.20 32.53 11.89
N TRP A 157 -10.33 31.96 12.30
CA TRP A 157 -11.55 31.89 11.50
C TRP A 157 -12.15 33.28 11.26
N TYR A 158 -12.21 34.11 12.30
CA TYR A 158 -12.65 35.51 12.17
C TYR A 158 -11.70 36.35 11.30
N LEU A 159 -10.39 36.20 11.47
CA LEU A 159 -9.39 36.89 10.65
C LEU A 159 -9.53 36.52 9.17
N HIS A 160 -9.73 35.22 8.88
CA HIS A 160 -9.98 34.71 7.54
C HIS A 160 -11.23 35.37 6.90
N LEU A 161 -12.35 35.39 7.61
CA LEU A 161 -13.57 36.04 7.14
C LEU A 161 -13.37 37.53 6.88
N PHE A 162 -12.64 38.23 7.76
CA PHE A 162 -12.31 39.63 7.58
C PHE A 162 -11.49 39.87 6.31
N ILE A 163 -10.47 39.03 6.05
CA ILE A 163 -9.67 39.09 4.83
C ILE A 163 -10.56 38.87 3.59
N LEU A 164 -11.45 37.88 3.58
CA LEU A 164 -12.36 37.69 2.44
C LEU A 164 -13.29 38.90 2.23
N LEU A 165 -13.84 39.42 3.33
CA LEU A 165 -14.75 40.58 3.30
C LEU A 165 -14.07 41.82 2.69
N VAL A 166 -12.84 42.13 3.09
CA VAL A 166 -12.09 43.27 2.52
C VAL A 166 -11.95 43.13 1.00
N GLY A 167 -11.64 41.92 0.52
CA GLY A 167 -11.54 41.62 -0.90
C GLY A 167 -12.87 41.86 -1.65
N ILE A 168 -13.98 41.37 -1.09
CA ILE A 168 -15.33 41.56 -1.65
C ILE A 168 -15.73 43.05 -1.65
N VAL A 169 -15.48 43.78 -0.56
CA VAL A 169 -15.79 45.22 -0.48
C VAL A 169 -15.05 45.99 -1.56
N VAL A 170 -13.75 45.69 -1.76
CA VAL A 170 -12.97 46.32 -2.83
C VAL A 170 -13.49 45.91 -4.21
N TYR A 171 -13.89 44.65 -4.41
CA TYR A 171 -14.51 44.20 -5.66
C TYR A 171 -15.75 45.04 -6.01
N THR A 172 -16.63 45.25 -5.03
CA THR A 172 -17.85 46.05 -5.14
C THR A 172 -17.53 47.51 -5.46
N LEU A 173 -16.72 48.17 -4.62
CA LEU A 173 -16.43 49.61 -4.78
C LEU A 173 -15.70 49.93 -6.09
N SER A 174 -14.94 48.99 -6.63
CA SER A 174 -14.16 49.18 -7.87
C SER A 174 -14.90 48.82 -9.16
N ASN A 175 -16.18 48.43 -9.10
CA ASN A 175 -16.95 47.90 -10.23
C ASN A 175 -16.21 46.75 -10.95
N SER A 176 -15.60 45.84 -10.17
CA SER A 176 -14.69 44.81 -10.70
C SER A 176 -15.34 43.75 -11.59
N THR A 177 -16.67 43.63 -11.60
CA THR A 177 -17.41 42.72 -12.51
C THR A 177 -17.01 42.93 -13.97
N TRP A 178 -16.80 44.17 -14.39
CA TRP A 178 -16.40 44.50 -15.77
C TRP A 178 -14.89 44.38 -16.01
N ARG A 179 -14.11 44.06 -14.97
CA ARG A 179 -12.65 43.83 -15.02
C ARG A 179 -12.29 42.35 -14.97
N VAL A 180 -13.27 41.46 -14.82
CA VAL A 180 -13.08 40.01 -14.88
C VAL A 180 -12.70 39.62 -16.30
N LYS A 181 -11.58 38.91 -16.44
CA LYS A 181 -11.15 38.38 -17.74
C LYS A 181 -11.94 37.14 -18.09
N ARG A 182 -12.22 36.93 -19.38
CA ARG A 182 -12.86 35.70 -19.88
C ARG A 182 -12.10 34.44 -19.44
N SER A 183 -10.77 34.47 -19.44
CA SER A 183 -9.93 33.36 -18.96
C SER A 183 -10.15 33.03 -17.48
N ASP A 184 -10.33 34.06 -16.64
CA ASP A 184 -10.50 33.88 -15.20
C ASP A 184 -11.90 33.30 -14.90
N LEU A 185 -12.91 33.69 -15.69
CA LEU A 185 -14.26 33.12 -15.60
C LEU A 185 -14.32 31.67 -16.09
N ILE A 186 -13.68 31.34 -17.22
CA ILE A 186 -13.59 29.97 -17.72
C ILE A 186 -12.89 29.07 -16.68
N LEU A 187 -11.78 29.55 -16.09
CA LEU A 187 -11.07 28.81 -15.05
C LEU A 187 -11.95 28.57 -13.82
N LEU A 188 -12.73 29.56 -13.38
CA LEU A 188 -13.67 29.39 -12.27
C LEU A 188 -14.71 28.32 -12.58
N ILE A 189 -15.30 28.34 -13.78
CA ILE A 189 -16.29 27.34 -14.19
C ILE A 189 -15.68 25.94 -14.18
N ILE A 190 -14.50 25.76 -14.77
CA ILE A 190 -13.79 24.47 -14.77
C ILE A 190 -13.53 23.99 -13.34
N LEU A 191 -13.05 24.87 -12.44
CA LEU A 191 -12.80 24.51 -11.05
C LEU A 191 -14.08 24.08 -10.32
N LEU A 192 -15.16 24.85 -10.44
CA LEU A 192 -16.45 24.52 -9.82
C LEU A 192 -17.01 23.20 -10.35
N SER A 193 -16.93 22.96 -11.67
CA SER A 193 -17.36 21.70 -12.27
C SER A 193 -16.50 20.52 -11.82
N THR A 194 -15.18 20.70 -11.72
CA THR A 194 -14.24 19.68 -11.25
C THR A 194 -14.48 19.33 -9.79
N GLN A 195 -14.65 20.33 -8.93
CA GLN A 195 -15.01 20.15 -7.52
C GLN A 195 -16.33 19.40 -7.37
N TYR A 196 -17.37 19.80 -8.11
CA TYR A 196 -18.67 19.13 -8.09
C TYR A 196 -18.56 17.66 -8.51
N PHE A 197 -17.82 17.38 -9.60
CA PHE A 197 -17.61 16.01 -10.08
C PHE A 197 -16.83 15.18 -9.07
N LEU A 198 -15.70 15.68 -8.57
CA LEU A 198 -14.85 14.94 -7.63
C LEU A 198 -15.58 14.63 -6.33
N ILE A 199 -16.31 15.58 -5.74
CA ILE A 199 -17.14 15.30 -4.55
C ILE A 199 -18.27 14.35 -4.92
N SER A 200 -18.89 14.48 -6.09
CA SER A 200 -19.97 13.57 -6.51
C SER A 200 -19.50 12.13 -6.69
N PHE A 201 -18.26 11.94 -7.15
CA PHE A 201 -17.62 10.66 -7.38
C PHE A 201 -17.05 10.04 -6.10
N THR A 202 -16.41 10.83 -5.25
CA THR A 202 -15.70 10.32 -4.06
C THR A 202 -16.60 10.13 -2.84
N PHE A 203 -17.63 10.96 -2.66
CA PHE A 203 -18.50 10.86 -1.48
C PHE A 203 -19.23 9.51 -1.37
N PRO A 204 -19.74 8.89 -2.47
CA PRO A 204 -20.30 7.53 -2.41
C PRO A 204 -19.30 6.42 -2.04
N LEU A 205 -17.99 6.67 -2.18
CA LEU A 205 -16.94 5.74 -1.78
C LEU A 205 -16.61 5.83 -0.28
N LEU A 206 -17.12 6.87 0.39
CA LEU A 206 -17.04 7.00 1.85
C LEU A 206 -17.99 5.95 2.44
N TYR A 207 -17.54 5.14 3.41
CA TYR A 207 -18.40 4.16 4.09
C TYR A 207 -19.53 4.80 4.93
N ARG A 208 -19.70 6.12 4.87
CA ARG A 208 -20.70 6.90 5.61
C ARG A 208 -21.23 8.07 4.79
N ASP A 209 -22.33 8.66 5.24
CA ASP A 209 -23.05 9.74 4.55
C ASP A 209 -22.57 11.17 4.95
N GLU A 210 -21.53 11.30 5.77
CA GLU A 210 -21.04 12.58 6.31
C GLU A 210 -19.50 12.73 6.31
N LEU A 211 -19.03 13.91 5.90
CA LEU A 211 -17.64 14.35 6.01
C LEU A 211 -17.48 15.18 7.30
N VAL A 212 -16.55 14.80 8.17
CA VAL A 212 -16.21 15.57 9.37
C VAL A 212 -15.02 16.47 9.07
N LEU A 213 -15.21 17.78 9.22
CA LEU A 213 -14.17 18.81 9.06
C LEU A 213 -14.15 19.67 10.32
N PHE A 214 -13.05 19.62 11.08
CA PHE A 214 -12.89 20.39 12.31
C PHE A 214 -14.05 20.13 13.29
N ASN A 215 -14.83 21.16 13.64
CA ASN A 215 -15.94 21.11 14.58
C ASN A 215 -17.31 20.95 13.90
N SER A 216 -17.35 20.54 12.63
CA SER A 216 -18.57 20.39 11.84
C SER A 216 -18.63 19.05 11.09
N SER A 217 -19.83 18.52 10.91
CA SER A 217 -20.12 17.48 9.92
C SER A 217 -20.89 18.07 8.73
N PHE A 218 -20.58 17.56 7.54
CA PHE A 218 -21.16 18.01 6.28
C PHE A 218 -21.61 16.81 5.47
N ASN A 219 -22.87 16.76 5.09
CA ASN A 219 -23.30 15.81 4.07
C ASN A 219 -22.75 16.20 2.68
N LYS A 220 -22.98 15.36 1.67
CA LYS A 220 -22.52 15.58 0.30
C LYS A 220 -22.92 16.96 -0.26
N SER A 221 -24.17 17.36 -0.05
CA SER A 221 -24.71 18.61 -0.61
C SER A 221 -24.13 19.84 0.09
N GLU A 222 -23.93 19.77 1.41
CA GLU A 222 -23.31 20.83 2.19
C GLU A 222 -21.82 20.97 1.87
N THR A 223 -21.11 19.85 1.67
CA THR A 223 -19.70 19.84 1.23
C THR A 223 -19.54 20.53 -0.12
N GLN A 224 -20.44 20.24 -1.07
CA GLN A 224 -20.45 20.92 -2.38
C GLN A 224 -20.74 22.42 -2.23
N LEU A 225 -21.73 22.78 -1.43
CA LEU A 225 -22.09 24.18 -1.20
C LEU A 225 -20.95 24.96 -0.53
N LEU A 226 -20.25 24.33 0.42
CA LEU A 226 -19.08 24.88 1.10
C LEU A 226 -17.97 25.18 0.08
N LEU A 227 -17.61 24.23 -0.78
CA LEU A 227 -16.59 24.44 -1.84
C LEU A 227 -16.99 25.53 -2.83
N ILE A 228 -18.24 25.53 -3.28
CA ILE A 228 -18.74 26.49 -4.29
C ILE A 228 -18.73 27.91 -3.72
N THR A 229 -19.34 28.11 -2.55
CA THR A 229 -19.39 29.43 -1.91
C THR A 229 -17.99 29.95 -1.64
N PHE A 230 -17.13 29.09 -1.09
CA PHE A 230 -15.74 29.45 -0.81
C PHE A 230 -14.95 29.82 -2.06
N SER A 231 -15.06 29.04 -3.13
CA SER A 231 -14.36 29.28 -4.41
C SER A 231 -14.78 30.60 -5.06
N ILE A 232 -16.09 30.90 -5.03
CA ILE A 232 -16.64 32.17 -5.54
C ILE A 232 -16.13 33.37 -4.72
N ILE A 233 -16.10 33.23 -3.39
CA ILE A 233 -15.62 34.27 -2.48
C ILE A 233 -14.12 34.53 -2.69
N ILE A 234 -13.31 33.48 -2.78
CA ILE A 234 -11.86 33.57 -3.09
C ILE A 234 -11.65 34.29 -4.42
N PHE A 235 -12.38 33.86 -5.45
CA PHE A 235 -12.30 34.45 -6.79
C PHE A 235 -12.58 35.95 -6.77
N ALA A 236 -13.70 36.36 -6.18
CA ALA A 236 -14.09 37.76 -6.07
C ALA A 236 -13.08 38.56 -5.24
N SER A 237 -12.65 38.02 -4.10
CA SER A 237 -11.68 38.65 -3.21
C SER A 237 -10.35 38.94 -3.91
N PHE A 238 -9.80 37.95 -4.63
CA PHE A 238 -8.56 38.16 -5.37
C PHE A 238 -8.70 39.15 -6.52
N ILE A 239 -9.85 39.18 -7.21
CA ILE A 239 -10.11 40.20 -8.23
C ILE A 239 -10.18 41.60 -7.60
N GLY A 240 -10.83 41.74 -6.44
CA GLY A 240 -10.87 42.97 -5.66
C GLY A 240 -9.46 43.42 -5.25
N TYR A 241 -8.66 42.52 -4.67
CA TYR A 241 -7.28 42.81 -4.28
C TYR A 241 -6.37 43.23 -5.44
N ARG A 242 -6.62 42.75 -6.65
CA ARG A 242 -5.89 43.21 -7.85
C ARG A 242 -6.14 44.70 -8.17
N GLN A 243 -7.20 45.31 -7.65
CA GLN A 243 -7.53 46.72 -7.91
C GLN A 243 -6.83 47.71 -6.97
N ILE A 244 -6.24 47.25 -5.87
CA ILE A 244 -5.57 48.11 -4.90
C ILE A 244 -4.21 48.53 -5.47
N LYS A 245 -4.02 49.83 -5.74
CA LYS A 245 -2.81 50.40 -6.36
C LYS A 245 -1.84 51.08 -5.39
N ASN A 246 -2.00 50.86 -4.08
CA ASN A 246 -1.19 51.50 -3.05
C ASN A 246 0.23 50.86 -2.95
N LYS A 247 1.28 51.69 -2.80
CA LYS A 247 2.68 51.24 -2.64
C LYS A 247 2.88 50.37 -1.39
N VAL A 248 2.28 50.74 -0.26
CA VAL A 248 2.33 49.94 0.99
C VAL A 248 1.67 48.59 0.78
N PHE A 249 0.48 48.58 0.17
CA PHE A 249 -0.23 47.35 -0.19
C PHE A 249 0.59 46.46 -1.13
N ARG A 250 1.35 47.03 -2.07
CA ARG A 250 2.24 46.28 -2.96
C ARG A 250 3.34 45.54 -2.19
N THR A 251 3.94 46.17 -1.18
CA THR A 251 4.94 45.52 -0.33
C THR A 251 4.33 44.40 0.52
N CYS A 252 3.22 44.67 1.22
CA CYS A 252 2.50 43.66 2.00
C CYS A 252 2.04 42.48 1.14
N LYS A 253 1.54 42.76 -0.08
CA LYS A 253 1.16 41.74 -1.06
C LYS A 253 2.34 40.86 -1.44
N ASN A 254 3.53 41.41 -1.67
CA ASN A 254 4.69 40.60 -2.03
C ASN A 254 5.11 39.68 -0.87
N LEU A 255 5.12 40.18 0.37
CA LEU A 255 5.39 39.33 1.55
C LEU A 255 4.35 38.21 1.70
N PHE A 256 3.07 38.54 1.52
CA PHE A 256 1.98 37.56 1.54
C PHE A 256 2.13 36.50 0.45
N LEU A 257 2.49 36.90 -0.77
CA LEU A 257 2.71 35.99 -1.89
C LEU A 257 3.92 35.09 -1.65
N ILE A 258 5.03 35.63 -1.14
CA ILE A 258 6.21 34.84 -0.76
C ILE A 258 5.80 33.79 0.27
N THR A 259 5.15 34.23 1.35
CA THR A 259 4.66 33.34 2.42
C THR A 259 3.75 32.23 1.87
N SER A 260 2.83 32.58 0.96
CA SER A 260 1.92 31.60 0.32
C SER A 260 2.65 30.57 -0.52
N PHE A 261 3.67 30.97 -1.29
CA PHE A 261 4.42 30.03 -2.13
C PHE A 261 5.41 29.20 -1.31
N THR A 262 5.98 29.76 -0.24
CA THR A 262 6.87 29.03 0.67
C THR A 262 6.13 28.06 1.59
N SER A 263 4.81 28.19 1.77
CA SER A 263 4.01 27.25 2.57
C SER A 263 3.61 25.98 1.80
N ILE A 264 3.89 25.90 0.50
CA ILE A 264 3.53 24.73 -0.33
C ILE A 264 4.11 23.42 0.21
N PRO A 265 5.40 23.32 0.59
CA PRO A 265 5.93 22.09 1.15
C PRO A 265 5.21 21.63 2.42
N ILE A 266 4.79 22.57 3.27
CA ILE A 266 4.05 22.27 4.51
C ILE A 266 2.64 21.75 4.19
N PHE A 267 1.92 22.42 3.29
CA PHE A 267 0.59 21.95 2.87
C PHE A 267 0.66 20.60 2.15
N SER A 268 1.68 20.39 1.32
CA SER A 268 1.95 19.13 0.65
C SER A 268 2.18 18.00 1.65
N LEU A 269 3.06 18.20 2.63
CA LEU A 269 3.29 17.21 3.69
C LEU A 269 2.01 16.93 4.48
N PHE A 270 1.28 17.97 4.90
CA PHE A 270 0.00 17.79 5.60
C PHE A 270 -1.00 16.96 4.79
N ILE A 271 -1.18 17.24 3.49
CA ILE A 271 -2.09 16.49 2.61
C ILE A 271 -1.66 15.02 2.51
N ILE A 272 -0.36 14.76 2.31
CA ILE A 272 0.16 13.40 2.20
C ILE A 272 -0.10 12.64 3.49
N GLU A 273 0.41 13.15 4.62
CA GLU A 273 0.34 12.46 5.91
C GLU A 273 -1.08 12.29 6.40
N ASN A 274 -1.94 13.31 6.27
CA ASN A 274 -3.33 13.20 6.70
C ASN A 274 -4.10 12.17 5.85
N SER A 275 -3.68 11.87 4.62
CA SER A 275 -4.42 10.89 3.80
C SER A 275 -4.29 9.45 4.28
N TYR A 276 -3.22 9.09 4.99
CA TYR A 276 -2.95 7.71 5.42
C TYR A 276 -2.53 7.55 6.89
N SER A 277 -2.10 8.62 7.55
CA SER A 277 -1.56 8.65 8.91
C SER A 277 -2.04 9.91 9.64
N GLN A 278 -1.35 10.34 10.69
CA GLN A 278 -1.62 11.56 11.43
C GLN A 278 -0.42 12.51 11.30
N PHE A 279 -0.63 13.70 10.76
CA PHE A 279 0.45 14.69 10.66
C PHE A 279 1.05 15.04 12.04
N SER A 280 0.26 14.95 13.12
CA SER A 280 0.68 15.25 14.49
C SER A 280 1.63 14.24 15.11
N THR A 281 1.79 13.03 14.55
CA THR A 281 2.73 12.03 15.07
C THR A 281 4.17 12.31 14.66
N LEU A 282 4.38 13.16 13.65
CA LEU A 282 5.71 13.46 13.15
C LEU A 282 6.51 14.32 14.14
N SER A 283 7.72 13.85 14.46
CA SER A 283 8.69 14.64 15.21
C SER A 283 9.08 15.91 14.44
N THR A 284 9.57 16.94 15.15
CA THR A 284 10.06 18.17 14.51
C THR A 284 11.20 17.89 13.53
N GLU A 285 12.04 16.87 13.81
CA GLU A 285 13.12 16.48 12.92
C GLU A 285 12.62 15.78 11.66
N SER A 286 11.64 14.89 11.80
CA SER A 286 10.95 14.23 10.69
C SER A 286 10.29 15.27 9.79
N ILE A 287 9.56 16.24 10.36
CA ILE A 287 8.94 17.35 9.60
C ILE A 287 10.01 18.09 8.80
N ARG A 288 11.11 18.50 9.45
CA ARG A 288 12.21 19.23 8.77
C ARG A 288 12.77 18.44 7.59
N ASN A 289 13.05 17.15 7.77
CA ASN A 289 13.66 16.29 6.75
C ASN A 289 12.72 16.11 5.54
N ASN A 290 11.43 15.84 5.78
CA ASN A 290 10.43 15.77 4.72
C ASN A 290 10.27 17.10 3.96
N LEU A 291 10.25 18.22 4.69
CA LEU A 291 10.15 19.55 4.08
C LEU A 291 11.34 19.86 3.16
N ILE A 292 12.55 19.39 3.48
CA ILE A 292 13.73 19.55 2.61
C ILE A 292 13.50 18.83 1.28
N ILE A 293 13.10 17.56 1.31
CA ILE A 293 12.85 16.74 0.11
C ILE A 293 11.77 17.38 -0.76
N ILE A 294 10.61 17.72 -0.17
CA ILE A 294 9.49 18.34 -0.90
C ILE A 294 9.87 19.73 -1.43
N SER A 295 10.67 20.52 -0.69
CA SER A 295 11.08 21.86 -1.12
C SER A 295 12.00 21.80 -2.34
N VAL A 296 12.94 20.85 -2.40
CA VAL A 296 13.81 20.66 -3.57
C VAL A 296 12.97 20.29 -4.79
N LEU A 297 12.05 19.34 -4.63
CA LEU A 297 11.10 18.97 -5.69
C LEU A 297 10.29 20.18 -6.17
N TYR A 298 9.69 20.92 -5.24
CA TYR A 298 8.90 22.12 -5.54
C TYR A 298 9.71 23.18 -6.31
N LEU A 299 10.95 23.44 -5.92
CA LEU A 299 11.83 24.41 -6.58
C LEU A 299 12.20 23.97 -8.01
N ILE A 300 12.47 22.68 -8.22
CA ILE A 300 12.74 22.12 -9.56
C ILE A 300 11.51 22.28 -10.46
N PHE A 301 10.32 21.89 -9.97
CA PHE A 301 9.08 22.07 -10.75
C PHE A 301 8.76 23.54 -10.99
N ALA A 302 9.01 24.43 -10.03
CA ALA A 302 8.84 25.86 -10.18
C ALA A 302 9.78 26.45 -11.24
N PHE A 303 11.00 25.92 -11.33
CA PHE A 303 11.98 26.28 -12.37
C PHE A 303 11.53 25.79 -13.76
N MET A 304 11.09 24.53 -13.88
CA MET A 304 10.59 23.94 -15.14
C MET A 304 9.36 24.68 -15.67
N THR A 305 8.50 25.15 -14.76
CA THR A 305 7.20 25.73 -15.10
C THR A 305 7.09 27.17 -14.63
N ASN A 306 6.49 27.38 -13.46
CA ASN A 306 6.41 28.61 -12.66
C ASN A 306 5.84 28.24 -11.28
N LEU A 307 6.03 29.12 -10.28
CA LEU A 307 5.56 28.90 -8.90
C LEU A 307 4.09 28.48 -8.81
N ARG A 308 3.18 29.11 -9.56
CA ARG A 308 1.75 28.76 -9.52
C ARG A 308 1.49 27.35 -10.03
N PHE A 309 2.02 27.01 -11.21
CA PHE A 309 1.79 25.67 -11.78
C PHE A 309 2.45 24.59 -10.93
N ALA A 310 3.68 24.82 -10.45
CA ALA A 310 4.36 23.91 -9.54
C ALA A 310 3.57 23.71 -8.23
N SER A 311 2.95 24.77 -7.70
CA SER A 311 2.13 24.68 -6.49
C SER A 311 0.92 23.78 -6.71
N ILE A 312 0.18 24.01 -7.80
CA ILE A 312 -0.98 23.18 -8.16
C ILE A 312 -0.55 21.73 -8.39
N PHE A 313 0.54 21.52 -9.13
CA PHE A 313 1.06 20.19 -9.43
C PHE A 313 1.48 19.43 -8.16
N ILE A 314 2.24 20.06 -7.27
CA ILE A 314 2.68 19.44 -6.01
C ILE A 314 1.48 19.13 -5.10
N LEU A 315 0.52 20.05 -4.95
CA LEU A 315 -0.68 19.80 -4.12
C LEU A 315 -1.55 18.68 -4.69
N SER A 316 -1.77 18.65 -6.01
CA SER A 316 -2.52 17.58 -6.68
C SER A 316 -1.78 16.24 -6.63
N GLY A 317 -0.46 16.22 -6.79
CA GLY A 317 0.35 15.01 -6.61
C GLY A 317 0.34 14.51 -5.16
N SER A 318 0.31 15.41 -4.19
CA SER A 318 0.27 15.09 -2.75
C SER A 318 -0.96 14.27 -2.38
N ILE A 319 -2.15 14.68 -2.83
CA ILE A 319 -3.39 13.93 -2.55
C ILE A 319 -3.40 12.57 -3.25
N MET A 320 -2.88 12.50 -4.49
CA MET A 320 -2.77 11.22 -5.20
C MET A 320 -1.85 10.26 -4.47
N ILE A 321 -0.64 10.69 -4.11
CA ILE A 321 0.34 9.86 -3.38
C ILE A 321 -0.21 9.44 -2.02
N GLY A 322 -0.81 10.37 -1.26
CA GLY A 322 -1.38 10.07 0.05
C GLY A 322 -2.51 9.04 0.00
N ILE A 323 -3.45 9.19 -0.95
CA ILE A 323 -4.54 8.22 -1.16
C ILE A 323 -3.99 6.88 -1.65
N SER A 324 -3.07 6.87 -2.61
CA SER A 324 -2.44 5.64 -3.10
C SER A 324 -1.72 4.91 -1.98
N ASN A 325 -1.00 5.63 -1.10
CA ASN A 325 -0.33 5.03 0.05
C ASN A 325 -1.32 4.36 1.02
N GLN A 326 -2.45 5.01 1.33
CA GLN A 326 -3.49 4.42 2.18
C GLN A 326 -4.10 3.15 1.56
N ILE A 327 -4.38 3.18 0.25
CA ILE A 327 -4.93 2.03 -0.47
C ILE A 327 -3.93 0.86 -0.42
N MET A 328 -2.64 1.13 -0.63
CA MET A 328 -1.59 0.11 -0.55
C MET A 328 -1.50 -0.50 0.86
N ILE A 329 -1.50 0.32 1.91
CA ILE A 329 -1.44 -0.16 3.30
C ILE A 329 -2.67 -1.02 3.62
N THR A 330 -3.86 -0.58 3.21
CA THR A 330 -5.12 -1.28 3.52
C THR A 330 -5.28 -2.58 2.73
N SER A 331 -4.77 -2.64 1.49
CA SER A 331 -4.94 -3.81 0.62
C SER A 331 -3.80 -4.83 0.71
N ARG A 332 -2.58 -4.40 1.00
CA ARG A 332 -1.36 -5.24 0.95
C ARG A 332 -0.53 -5.21 2.23
N GLY A 333 -0.99 -4.52 3.28
CA GLY A 333 -0.22 -4.37 4.52
C GLY A 333 1.09 -3.59 4.39
N THR A 334 1.37 -2.99 3.22
CA THR A 334 2.65 -2.35 2.88
C THR A 334 2.44 -0.95 2.29
N PRO A 335 3.30 0.04 2.63
CA PRO A 335 3.20 1.39 2.06
C PRO A 335 3.74 1.43 0.62
N LEU A 336 3.58 2.59 -0.02
CA LEU A 336 4.14 2.86 -1.34
C LEU A 336 5.67 2.90 -1.26
N LEU A 337 6.31 1.98 -1.97
CA LEU A 337 7.76 1.86 -2.15
C LEU A 337 8.16 2.30 -3.56
N PHE A 338 9.46 2.55 -3.77
CA PHE A 338 9.95 3.12 -5.03
C PHE A 338 9.63 2.24 -6.24
N TYR A 339 9.67 0.92 -6.09
CA TYR A 339 9.40 -0.01 -7.18
C TYR A 339 7.92 0.00 -7.64
N ASN A 340 6.98 0.45 -6.80
CA ASN A 340 5.57 0.53 -7.20
C ASN A 340 5.36 1.49 -8.39
N LEU A 341 6.30 2.41 -8.61
CA LEU A 341 6.31 3.27 -9.81
C LEU A 341 6.52 2.49 -11.12
N PHE A 342 7.12 1.30 -11.05
CA PHE A 342 7.33 0.41 -12.20
C PHE A 342 6.21 -0.64 -12.35
N GLN A 343 5.31 -0.76 -11.36
CA GLN A 343 4.19 -1.72 -11.33
C GLN A 343 2.83 -1.03 -11.46
N ILE A 344 2.78 0.12 -12.10
CA ILE A 344 1.54 0.90 -12.23
C ILE A 344 0.47 0.09 -12.99
N GLU A 345 0.84 -0.71 -13.99
CA GLU A 345 -0.12 -1.55 -14.74
C GLU A 345 -0.69 -2.67 -13.87
N ASP A 346 0.16 -3.41 -13.14
CA ASP A 346 -0.27 -4.44 -12.17
C ASP A 346 -1.20 -3.84 -11.11
N GLY A 347 -0.83 -2.67 -10.56
CA GLY A 347 -1.63 -1.94 -9.58
C GLY A 347 -2.97 -1.46 -10.12
N LEU A 348 -3.05 -1.02 -11.38
CA LEU A 348 -4.30 -0.58 -12.02
C LEU A 348 -5.23 -1.77 -12.33
N ASN A 349 -4.67 -2.90 -12.76
CA ASN A 349 -5.45 -4.11 -13.02
C ASN A 349 -6.07 -4.63 -11.71
N VAL A 350 -5.33 -4.64 -10.60
CA VAL A 350 -5.83 -5.02 -9.27
C VAL A 350 -6.79 -3.97 -8.69
N ALA A 351 -6.50 -2.67 -8.83
CA ALA A 351 -7.38 -1.62 -8.34
C ALA A 351 -8.75 -1.59 -9.06
N SER A 352 -8.83 -2.14 -10.28
CA SER A 352 -10.09 -2.26 -11.00
C SER A 352 -11.04 -3.30 -10.40
N SER A 353 -10.53 -4.30 -9.67
CA SER A 353 -11.33 -5.35 -9.02
C SER A 353 -11.59 -5.11 -7.53
N VAL A 354 -10.82 -4.24 -6.86
CA VAL A 354 -11.00 -3.90 -5.44
C VAL A 354 -11.94 -2.70 -5.29
N ALA A 355 -13.02 -2.86 -4.51
CA ALA A 355 -13.88 -1.74 -4.14
C ALA A 355 -13.10 -0.75 -3.25
N VAL A 356 -12.65 0.38 -3.82
CA VAL A 356 -11.94 1.41 -3.07
C VAL A 356 -12.89 2.07 -2.07
N THR A 357 -12.67 1.81 -0.79
CA THR A 357 -13.34 2.53 0.31
C THR A 357 -12.49 3.72 0.75
N LEU A 358 -13.10 4.89 0.87
CA LEU A 358 -12.44 6.10 1.38
C LEU A 358 -12.76 6.29 2.85
N ASN A 359 -11.78 6.77 3.62
CA ASN A 359 -11.98 7.22 4.99
C ASN A 359 -12.14 8.74 5.08
N ASN A 360 -12.51 9.21 6.27
CA ASN A 360 -12.70 10.64 6.50
C ASN A 360 -11.46 11.47 6.19
N ARG A 361 -10.27 10.99 6.60
CA ARG A 361 -9.03 11.76 6.47
C ARG A 361 -8.63 11.93 5.00
N MET A 362 -8.81 10.91 4.17
CA MET A 362 -8.63 10.99 2.71
C MET A 362 -9.55 12.06 2.11
N LEU A 363 -10.82 12.10 2.52
CA LEU A 363 -11.78 13.08 2.02
C LEU A 363 -11.50 14.50 2.54
N GLN A 364 -11.03 14.65 3.79
CA GLN A 364 -10.52 15.91 4.34
C GLN A 364 -9.33 16.43 3.51
N SER A 365 -8.35 15.56 3.22
CA SER A 365 -7.18 15.89 2.40
C SER A 365 -7.59 16.28 0.97
N LEU A 366 -8.57 15.61 0.37
CA LEU A 366 -9.13 15.97 -0.93
C LEU A 366 -9.80 17.35 -0.89
N PHE A 367 -10.68 17.58 0.08
CA PHE A 367 -11.35 18.85 0.28
C PHE A 367 -10.33 20.00 0.43
N PHE A 368 -9.33 19.81 1.30
CA PHE A 368 -8.28 20.81 1.54
C PHE A 368 -7.45 21.08 0.28
N THR A 369 -7.15 20.03 -0.51
CA THR A 369 -6.47 20.17 -1.80
C THR A 369 -7.28 21.00 -2.79
N LEU A 370 -8.60 20.75 -2.91
CA LEU A 370 -9.48 21.51 -3.81
C LEU A 370 -9.57 22.99 -3.44
N VAL A 371 -9.60 23.28 -2.13
CA VAL A 371 -9.51 24.64 -1.57
C VAL A 371 -8.20 25.31 -1.98
N LEU A 372 -7.06 24.65 -1.72
CA LEU A 372 -5.74 25.23 -2.01
C LEU A 372 -5.50 25.41 -3.51
N VAL A 373 -5.89 24.43 -4.35
CA VAL A 373 -5.79 24.55 -5.81
C VAL A 373 -6.57 25.76 -6.31
N THR A 374 -7.78 25.99 -5.78
CA THR A 374 -8.58 27.17 -6.11
C THR A 374 -7.89 28.46 -5.68
N TYR A 375 -7.37 28.49 -4.46
CA TYR A 375 -6.60 29.62 -3.92
C TYR A 375 -5.40 29.96 -4.83
N PHE A 376 -4.55 28.99 -5.18
CA PHE A 376 -3.35 29.20 -6.02
C PHE A 376 -3.69 29.52 -7.48
N CYS A 377 -4.80 29.01 -8.02
CA CYS A 377 -5.32 29.36 -9.35
C CYS A 377 -5.59 30.86 -9.49
N PHE A 378 -6.11 31.51 -8.44
CA PHE A 378 -6.45 32.95 -8.47
C PHE A 378 -5.38 33.86 -7.85
N LEU A 379 -4.43 33.29 -7.10
CA LEU A 379 -3.34 34.00 -6.43
C LEU A 379 -2.53 34.89 -7.41
N PRO A 380 -2.37 36.21 -7.18
CA PRO A 380 -1.67 37.10 -8.10
C PRO A 380 -0.23 36.66 -8.40
N LYS A 381 0.29 37.05 -9.57
CA LYS A 381 1.70 36.78 -9.93
C LYS A 381 2.65 37.52 -8.99
N LEU A 382 3.65 36.80 -8.47
CA LEU A 382 4.74 37.38 -7.69
C LEU A 382 5.63 38.24 -8.60
N THR A 383 5.97 39.46 -8.16
CA THR A 383 6.86 40.37 -8.91
C THR A 383 7.91 40.94 -7.96
N PHE A 384 9.19 40.64 -8.20
CA PHE A 384 10.30 41.20 -7.43
C PHE A 384 10.64 42.62 -7.92
N PRO A 385 10.71 43.62 -7.04
CA PRO A 385 11.27 44.92 -7.38
C PRO A 385 12.81 44.86 -7.38
N ASN A 386 13.44 45.06 -8.54
CA ASN A 386 14.82 45.53 -8.83
C ASN A 386 16.05 45.06 -8.00
N LEU A 387 15.98 44.03 -7.14
CA LEU A 387 17.12 43.56 -6.33
C LEU A 387 17.98 42.47 -6.99
N LEU A 388 17.49 41.85 -8.07
CA LEU A 388 18.29 41.00 -8.96
C LEU A 388 18.20 41.64 -10.35
N PRO A 389 19.30 41.65 -11.15
CA PRO A 389 19.19 42.02 -12.57
C PRO A 389 18.07 41.16 -13.14
N SER A 390 17.16 41.79 -13.89
CA SER A 390 15.90 41.21 -14.30
C SER A 390 16.07 39.93 -15.13
N ILE A 391 16.36 38.81 -14.48
CA ILE A 391 15.74 37.53 -14.76
C ILE A 391 14.30 37.72 -14.31
N ALA A 392 13.58 38.55 -15.07
CA ALA A 392 12.18 38.72 -14.86
C ALA A 392 11.59 37.33 -15.00
N PHE A 393 10.90 36.82 -13.99
CA PHE A 393 9.86 35.81 -14.22
C PHE A 393 8.71 36.48 -14.99
N ASN A 394 9.03 37.00 -16.19
CA ASN A 394 8.14 37.77 -17.00
C ASN A 394 7.15 36.81 -17.63
N SER A 395 5.97 36.70 -17.04
CA SER A 395 4.87 35.88 -17.55
C SER A 395 4.28 36.29 -18.92
N LYS A 396 5.05 37.09 -19.69
CA LYS A 396 4.95 37.30 -21.13
C LYS A 396 6.30 36.90 -21.73
N TYR A 397 6.68 35.64 -21.57
CA TYR A 397 7.75 35.07 -22.38
C TYR A 397 7.12 34.51 -23.64
N ASP A 398 7.57 35.07 -24.76
CA ASP A 398 7.24 34.69 -26.11
C ASP A 398 7.13 33.17 -26.30
N PHE A 399 6.21 32.83 -27.19
CA PHE A 399 6.00 31.54 -27.85
C PHE A 399 7.27 31.05 -28.59
N LYS A 400 8.37 30.82 -27.87
CA LYS A 400 9.58 30.16 -28.38
C LYS A 400 9.72 28.84 -27.65
N TRP A 401 8.99 27.82 -28.13
CA TRP A 401 9.08 26.42 -27.69
C TRP A 401 10.50 25.95 -27.33
N PRO A 402 11.58 26.34 -28.04
CA PRO A 402 12.94 25.94 -27.68
C PRO A 402 13.38 26.34 -26.26
N LYS A 403 13.00 27.54 -25.76
CA LYS A 403 13.37 28.00 -24.40
C LYS A 403 12.53 27.36 -23.29
N ARG A 404 11.36 26.85 -23.62
CA ARG A 404 10.52 26.09 -22.68
C ARG A 404 11.02 24.65 -22.58
N ILE A 405 11.31 24.05 -23.73
CA ILE A 405 11.90 22.72 -23.83
C ILE A 405 13.26 22.69 -23.11
N SER A 406 14.12 23.69 -23.31
CA SER A 406 15.43 23.73 -22.61
C SER A 406 15.29 23.79 -21.09
N ARG A 407 14.34 24.55 -20.54
CA ARG A 407 14.08 24.57 -19.09
C ARG A 407 13.52 23.25 -18.57
N ILE A 408 12.65 22.60 -19.35
CA ILE A 408 12.13 21.28 -18.99
C ILE A 408 13.28 20.26 -18.98
N ILE A 409 14.14 20.26 -19.99
CA ILE A 409 15.32 19.37 -20.06
C ILE A 409 16.27 19.66 -18.89
N ILE A 410 16.66 20.92 -18.66
CA ILE A 410 17.56 21.28 -17.55
C ILE A 410 16.92 20.92 -16.21
N GLY A 411 15.62 21.17 -16.03
CA GLY A 411 14.91 20.79 -14.82
C GLY A 411 14.79 19.28 -14.65
N TYR A 412 14.66 18.51 -15.72
CA TYR A 412 14.69 17.05 -15.69
C TYR A 412 16.09 16.53 -15.33
N VAL A 413 17.16 17.11 -15.90
CA VAL A 413 18.53 16.80 -15.48
C VAL A 413 18.73 17.16 -14.01
N ALA A 414 18.24 18.32 -13.56
CA ALA A 414 18.28 18.72 -12.16
C ALA A 414 17.50 17.74 -11.26
N PHE A 415 16.33 17.26 -11.71
CA PHE A 415 15.55 16.25 -11.01
C PHE A 415 16.35 14.95 -10.81
N ILE A 416 16.93 14.40 -11.88
CA ILE A 416 17.71 13.15 -11.82
C ILE A 416 18.96 13.27 -10.94
N ASN A 417 19.59 14.45 -10.87
CA ASN A 417 20.85 14.61 -10.14
C ASN A 417 20.65 15.13 -8.71
N PHE A 418 19.84 16.16 -8.50
CA PHE A 418 19.71 16.80 -7.18
C PHE A 418 18.75 16.08 -6.25
N VAL A 419 17.68 15.45 -6.75
CA VAL A 419 16.72 14.77 -5.87
C VAL A 419 17.38 13.56 -5.19
N PRO A 420 18.04 12.62 -5.91
CA PRO A 420 18.70 11.49 -5.25
C PRO A 420 19.80 11.92 -4.29
N VAL A 421 20.64 12.90 -4.67
CA VAL A 421 21.71 13.41 -3.79
C VAL A 421 21.14 14.05 -2.53
N THR A 422 20.08 14.87 -2.66
CA THR A 422 19.44 15.49 -1.49
C THR A 422 18.80 14.43 -0.60
N SER A 423 18.06 13.49 -1.19
CA SER A 423 17.45 12.38 -0.46
C SER A 423 18.52 11.59 0.30
N GLN A 424 19.61 11.19 -0.35
CA GLN A 424 20.69 10.46 0.29
C GLN A 424 21.34 11.23 1.45
N ILE A 425 21.61 12.53 1.28
CA ILE A 425 22.15 13.37 2.36
C ILE A 425 21.17 13.44 3.53
N VAL A 426 19.88 13.62 3.26
CA VAL A 426 18.84 13.69 4.28
C VAL A 426 18.70 12.35 5.01
N VAL A 427 18.66 11.24 4.28
CA VAL A 427 18.57 9.87 4.82
C VAL A 427 19.78 9.56 5.71
N ASN A 428 21.00 9.77 5.21
CA ASN A 428 22.22 9.50 5.98
C ASN A 428 22.31 10.34 7.26
N LYS A 429 21.78 11.58 7.22
CA LYS A 429 21.74 12.45 8.41
C LYS A 429 20.61 12.07 9.37
N ALA A 430 19.47 11.63 8.85
CA ALA A 430 18.34 11.19 9.67
C ALA A 430 18.66 9.87 10.38
N ASN A 431 19.39 8.96 9.71
CA ASN A 431 19.85 7.68 10.23
C ASN A 431 18.74 6.93 10.99
N ILE A 432 17.57 6.81 10.35
CA ILE A 432 16.41 6.18 10.96
C ILE A 432 16.57 4.66 10.90
N ALA A 433 16.13 3.96 11.94
CA ALA A 433 15.98 2.52 11.90
C ALA A 433 14.74 2.17 11.06
N LEU A 434 14.90 1.29 10.08
CA LEU A 434 13.82 0.85 9.21
C LEU A 434 13.15 -0.40 9.79
N ASP A 435 11.84 -0.34 9.92
CA ASP A 435 11.02 -1.50 10.29
C ASP A 435 10.49 -2.14 9.00
N TYR A 436 11.07 -3.28 8.60
CA TYR A 436 10.65 -4.05 7.42
C TYR A 436 9.40 -4.89 7.69
N TRP A 437 9.12 -5.21 8.95
CA TRP A 437 7.92 -5.93 9.38
C TRP A 437 6.68 -5.08 9.30
N LYS A 438 6.81 -3.83 9.73
CA LYS A 438 5.74 -2.86 9.81
C LYS A 438 6.19 -1.57 9.14
N MET A 439 6.48 -1.63 7.84
CA MET A 439 6.96 -0.46 7.08
C MET A 439 6.04 0.75 7.22
N TYR A 440 4.72 0.56 7.32
CA TYR A 440 3.76 1.63 7.56
C TYR A 440 3.98 2.37 8.90
N VAL A 441 4.58 1.72 9.90
CA VAL A 441 5.00 2.35 11.17
C VAL A 441 6.14 3.32 10.91
N THR A 442 7.15 2.91 10.15
CA THR A 442 8.25 3.80 9.72
C THR A 442 7.66 5.04 9.00
N TYR A 443 6.71 4.84 8.08
CA TYR A 443 6.04 5.94 7.38
C TYR A 443 5.26 6.84 8.34
N GLY A 444 4.51 6.27 9.28
CA GLY A 444 3.74 7.04 10.25
C GLY A 444 4.60 7.84 11.25
N GLN A 445 5.80 7.35 11.60
CA GLN A 445 6.72 8.02 12.53
C GLN A 445 7.60 9.07 11.84
N PHE A 446 8.07 8.77 10.63
CA PHE A 446 9.08 9.56 9.94
C PHE A 446 8.55 10.34 8.74
N GLY A 447 7.32 10.09 8.28
CA GLY A 447 6.69 10.73 7.14
C GLY A 447 7.07 10.08 5.82
N LEU A 448 6.19 10.19 4.82
CA LEU A 448 6.29 9.45 3.57
C LEU A 448 7.54 9.81 2.75
N PRO A 449 7.86 11.09 2.43
CA PRO A 449 9.04 11.40 1.64
C PRO A 449 10.36 10.88 2.22
N LEU A 450 10.57 11.02 3.53
CA LEU A 450 11.77 10.54 4.22
C LEU A 450 11.81 9.02 4.24
N SER A 451 10.70 8.36 4.57
CA SER A 451 10.64 6.90 4.66
C SER A 451 10.84 6.26 3.29
N LEU A 452 10.16 6.76 2.26
CA LEU A 452 10.33 6.31 0.88
C LEU A 452 11.79 6.48 0.40
N ALA A 453 12.42 7.61 0.72
CA ALA A 453 13.83 7.83 0.40
C ALA A 453 14.75 6.87 1.17
N SER A 454 14.44 6.59 2.44
CA SER A 454 15.26 5.72 3.28
C SER A 454 15.19 4.26 2.82
N PHE A 455 13.99 3.74 2.56
CA PHE A 455 13.83 2.41 1.97
C PHE A 455 14.43 2.31 0.56
N TYR A 456 14.39 3.38 -0.25
CA TYR A 456 15.06 3.40 -1.55
C TYR A 456 16.59 3.36 -1.42
N GLU A 457 17.18 4.17 -0.54
CA GLU A 457 18.63 4.17 -0.32
C GLU A 457 19.12 2.82 0.20
N ASP A 458 18.37 2.23 1.13
CA ASP A 458 18.63 0.89 1.67
C ASP A 458 18.45 -0.20 0.61
N SER A 459 17.54 -0.02 -0.36
CA SER A 459 17.31 -1.02 -1.39
C SER A 459 18.46 -1.20 -2.41
N LYS A 460 19.50 -0.37 -2.35
CA LYS A 460 20.62 -0.38 -3.29
C LYS A 460 21.58 -1.52 -3.00
N ILE A 461 21.71 -2.43 -3.94
CA ILE A 461 22.65 -3.55 -3.84
C ILE A 461 24.09 -3.03 -3.97
N THR A 462 24.91 -3.27 -2.94
CA THR A 462 26.34 -2.96 -2.93
C THR A 462 27.18 -4.20 -3.24
N LYS A 463 28.32 -4.01 -3.91
CA LYS A 463 29.29 -5.08 -4.15
C LYS A 463 29.85 -5.60 -2.82
N PRO A 464 29.74 -6.92 -2.51
CA PRO A 464 30.24 -7.47 -1.25
C PRO A 464 31.76 -7.34 -1.09
N ASP A 465 32.20 -7.20 0.15
CA ASP A 465 33.62 -7.12 0.49
C ASP A 465 34.38 -8.39 0.08
N GLY A 466 35.56 -8.21 -0.53
CA GLY A 466 36.40 -9.33 -0.96
C GLY A 466 35.83 -10.16 -2.14
N TYR A 467 34.75 -9.72 -2.78
CA TYR A 467 34.17 -10.38 -3.94
C TYR A 467 35.16 -10.50 -5.11
N SER A 468 35.39 -11.74 -5.56
CA SER A 468 36.06 -12.04 -6.82
C SER A 468 35.63 -13.40 -7.35
N VAL A 469 35.46 -13.51 -8.67
CA VAL A 469 35.07 -14.77 -9.34
C VAL A 469 36.03 -15.93 -9.03
N PRO A 470 37.37 -15.76 -9.03
CA PRO A 470 38.28 -16.87 -8.71
C PRO A 470 38.08 -17.45 -7.30
N LYS A 471 37.77 -16.60 -6.31
CA LYS A 471 37.52 -17.04 -4.93
C LYS A 471 36.23 -17.84 -4.82
N LEU A 472 35.20 -17.46 -5.59
CA LEU A 472 33.95 -18.22 -5.65
C LEU A 472 34.19 -19.63 -6.20
N ASN A 473 34.96 -19.75 -7.29
CA ASN A 473 35.31 -21.05 -7.86
C ASN A 473 36.10 -21.91 -6.88
N GLU A 474 37.07 -21.35 -6.14
CA GLU A 474 37.82 -22.08 -5.11
C GLU A 474 36.91 -22.65 -4.00
N VAL A 475 35.84 -21.93 -3.64
CA VAL A 475 34.88 -22.43 -2.65
C VAL A 475 33.99 -23.51 -3.24
N LEU A 476 33.48 -23.32 -4.46
CA LEU A 476 32.63 -24.30 -5.13
C LEU A 476 33.38 -25.59 -5.48
N GLU A 477 34.69 -25.53 -5.78
CA GLU A 477 35.55 -26.70 -6.03
C GLU A 477 35.64 -27.68 -4.84
N LYS A 478 35.27 -27.24 -3.63
CA LYS A 478 35.21 -28.12 -2.44
C LYS A 478 34.03 -29.09 -2.49
N TYR A 479 32.98 -28.75 -3.25
CA TYR A 479 31.81 -29.59 -3.45
C TYR A 479 32.03 -30.44 -4.70
N SER A 480 32.00 -31.76 -4.53
CA SER A 480 32.26 -32.67 -5.65
C SER A 480 31.05 -32.71 -6.58
N PRO A 481 31.19 -32.47 -7.89
CA PRO A 481 30.07 -32.58 -8.82
C PRO A 481 29.52 -34.01 -8.78
N GLU A 482 28.22 -34.14 -8.49
CA GLU A 482 27.56 -35.44 -8.54
C GLU A 482 27.37 -35.87 -9.99
N THR A 483 27.63 -37.13 -10.29
CA THR A 483 27.39 -37.68 -11.62
C THR A 483 26.00 -38.30 -11.70
N GLU A 484 25.42 -38.21 -12.89
CA GLU A 484 24.10 -38.79 -13.15
C GLU A 484 24.14 -40.32 -12.97
N LYS A 485 23.31 -40.82 -12.04
CA LYS A 485 23.28 -42.25 -11.67
C LYS A 485 22.37 -43.09 -12.58
N GLN A 486 21.42 -42.46 -13.26
CA GLN A 486 20.32 -43.13 -13.98
C GLN A 486 20.05 -42.49 -15.33
N THR A 487 19.47 -43.26 -16.25
CA THR A 487 19.08 -42.77 -17.59
C THR A 487 17.65 -42.23 -17.65
N ILE A 488 16.79 -42.61 -16.70
CA ILE A 488 15.39 -42.16 -16.63
C ILE A 488 15.32 -41.00 -15.63
N ARG A 489 14.79 -39.87 -16.08
CA ARG A 489 14.64 -38.65 -15.30
C ARG A 489 13.17 -38.44 -14.89
N PRO A 490 12.88 -38.01 -13.66
CA PRO A 490 11.52 -37.72 -13.24
C PRO A 490 11.00 -36.45 -13.91
N ASN A 491 9.71 -36.40 -14.21
CA ASN A 491 9.03 -35.13 -14.45
C ASN A 491 8.95 -34.34 -13.15
N ILE A 492 9.06 -33.02 -13.24
CA ILE A 492 9.06 -32.13 -12.07
C ILE A 492 7.97 -31.08 -12.28
N ILE A 493 7.06 -30.94 -11.32
CA ILE A 493 6.00 -29.93 -11.35
C ILE A 493 6.12 -29.09 -10.09
N PHE A 494 6.31 -27.78 -10.24
CA PHE A 494 6.24 -26.82 -9.16
C PHE A 494 4.94 -26.03 -9.30
N ILE A 495 4.15 -25.97 -8.23
CA ILE A 495 2.92 -25.21 -8.12
C ILE A 495 3.10 -24.20 -7.00
N GLN A 496 3.40 -22.96 -7.39
CA GLN A 496 3.28 -21.83 -6.49
C GLN A 496 1.81 -21.47 -6.38
N ASN A 497 1.19 -21.85 -5.27
CA ASN A 497 -0.22 -21.62 -5.02
C ASN A 497 -0.44 -20.27 -4.34
N GLU A 498 -1.04 -19.35 -5.07
CA GLU A 498 -1.33 -17.97 -4.66
C GLU A 498 -2.01 -17.91 -3.30
N SER A 499 -1.38 -17.21 -2.37
CA SER A 499 -1.86 -16.95 -1.02
C SER A 499 -2.12 -18.23 -0.18
N GLN A 500 -1.63 -19.41 -0.57
CA GLN A 500 -1.88 -20.64 0.19
C GLN A 500 -1.35 -20.54 1.62
N SER A 501 -2.23 -20.81 2.59
CA SER A 501 -1.93 -20.75 4.01
C SER A 501 -2.65 -21.86 4.76
N ASP A 502 -1.98 -22.42 5.77
CA ASP A 502 -2.56 -23.37 6.70
C ASP A 502 -2.69 -22.70 8.09
N PHE A 503 -3.92 -22.49 8.53
CA PHE A 503 -4.22 -21.91 9.85
C PHE A 503 -4.65 -22.97 10.88
N SER A 504 -4.59 -24.26 10.55
CA SER A 504 -5.04 -25.36 11.40
C SER A 504 -4.33 -25.43 12.76
N SER A 505 -3.11 -24.89 12.84
CA SER A 505 -2.29 -24.85 14.05
C SER A 505 -2.54 -23.65 14.96
N LEU A 506 -3.35 -22.67 14.53
CA LEU A 506 -3.60 -21.45 15.32
C LEU A 506 -4.51 -21.72 16.53
N GLN A 507 -4.09 -21.23 17.70
CA GLN A 507 -4.84 -21.44 18.93
C GLN A 507 -6.17 -20.66 18.93
N GLY A 508 -7.26 -21.32 19.32
CA GLY A 508 -8.59 -20.71 19.40
C GLY A 508 -9.30 -20.53 18.05
N LEU A 509 -8.71 -21.02 16.96
CA LEU A 509 -9.30 -21.06 15.63
C LEU A 509 -9.77 -22.48 15.31
N ASN A 510 -11.06 -22.66 15.07
CA ASN A 510 -11.62 -23.90 14.52
C ASN A 510 -12.18 -23.63 13.13
N MET A 511 -11.78 -24.43 12.15
CA MET A 511 -12.26 -24.37 10.77
C MET A 511 -13.01 -25.66 10.46
N ASP A 512 -14.26 -25.54 10.03
CA ASP A 512 -15.10 -26.70 9.70
C ASP A 512 -15.87 -26.45 8.39
N PRO A 513 -15.68 -27.30 7.35
CA PRO A 513 -14.68 -28.37 7.27
C PRO A 513 -13.23 -27.85 7.18
N ASP A 514 -12.25 -28.72 7.41
CA ASP A 514 -10.82 -28.41 7.19
C ASP A 514 -10.56 -28.06 5.70
N PRO A 515 -10.11 -26.83 5.39
CA PRO A 515 -9.90 -26.38 4.02
C PRO A 515 -8.71 -27.03 3.31
N LEU A 516 -7.82 -27.75 4.01
CA LEU A 516 -6.65 -28.42 3.44
C LEU A 516 -6.68 -29.95 3.70
N SER A 517 -7.87 -30.50 3.91
CA SER A 517 -8.06 -31.88 4.34
C SER A 517 -7.37 -32.93 3.45
N ASN A 518 -7.32 -32.75 2.13
CA ASN A 518 -6.67 -33.70 1.23
C ASN A 518 -5.15 -33.60 1.32
N GLN A 519 -4.58 -32.39 1.38
CA GLN A 519 -3.15 -32.20 1.64
C GLN A 519 -2.75 -32.82 2.98
N HIS A 520 -3.48 -32.57 4.06
CA HIS A 520 -3.21 -33.16 5.38
C HIS A 520 -3.27 -34.70 5.39
N ALA A 521 -4.07 -35.29 4.49
CA ALA A 521 -4.20 -36.74 4.38
C ALA A 521 -3.07 -37.42 3.58
N LEU A 522 -2.20 -36.66 2.88
CA LEU A 522 -1.10 -37.23 2.10
C LEU A 522 0.03 -37.70 3.02
N THR A 523 0.18 -39.02 3.20
CA THR A 523 1.28 -39.61 3.98
C THR A 523 2.25 -40.41 3.12
N ASP A 524 1.74 -41.12 2.11
CA ASP A 524 2.55 -42.01 1.28
C ASP A 524 3.28 -41.21 0.19
N ASN A 525 4.60 -41.43 0.09
CA ASN A 525 5.48 -40.73 -0.86
C ASN A 525 5.30 -39.20 -0.81
N ALA A 526 5.07 -38.68 0.39
CA ALA A 526 4.83 -37.27 0.66
C ALA A 526 5.78 -36.72 1.74
N VAL A 527 6.25 -35.49 1.55
CA VAL A 527 7.00 -34.71 2.54
C VAL A 527 6.31 -33.38 2.72
N HIS A 528 6.00 -33.03 3.97
CA HIS A 528 5.37 -31.77 4.35
C HIS A 528 6.38 -30.81 4.96
N GLY A 529 6.07 -29.52 4.93
CA GLY A 529 6.84 -28.52 5.66
C GLY A 529 6.26 -27.12 5.55
N THR A 530 7.05 -26.15 6.00
CA THR A 530 6.68 -24.73 6.03
C THR A 530 7.76 -23.91 5.35
N LEU A 531 7.35 -22.99 4.49
CA LEU A 531 8.18 -21.93 3.96
C LEU A 531 8.01 -20.66 4.79
N ASN A 532 9.11 -20.10 5.26
CA ASN A 532 9.15 -18.73 5.78
C ASN A 532 9.53 -17.79 4.64
N VAL A 533 8.54 -17.13 4.04
CA VAL A 533 8.69 -16.30 2.83
C VAL A 533 9.07 -14.86 3.17
N SER A 534 9.70 -14.14 2.25
CA SER A 534 10.10 -12.73 2.46
C SER A 534 8.97 -11.70 2.24
N VAL A 535 7.78 -12.13 1.83
CA VAL A 535 6.69 -11.24 1.36
C VAL A 535 5.35 -11.58 2.01
N PHE A 536 4.45 -10.60 2.09
CA PHE A 536 3.13 -10.72 2.73
C PHE A 536 2.08 -9.96 1.92
N GLY A 537 0.91 -10.57 1.68
CA GLY A 537 -0.23 -9.91 1.01
C GLY A 537 0.03 -9.47 -0.44
N GLY A 538 1.12 -9.96 -1.04
CA GLY A 538 1.59 -9.61 -2.38
C GLY A 538 3.10 -9.81 -2.50
N GLY A 539 3.60 -9.86 -3.74
CA GLY A 539 5.02 -10.11 -4.01
C GLY A 539 5.32 -11.51 -4.54
N THR A 540 4.32 -12.22 -5.08
CA THR A 540 4.41 -13.53 -5.76
C THR A 540 5.71 -13.74 -6.54
N ALA A 541 6.13 -12.78 -7.37
CA ALA A 541 7.35 -12.87 -8.19
C ALA A 541 8.67 -12.91 -7.38
N ASN A 542 8.66 -12.44 -6.14
CA ASN A 542 9.80 -12.54 -5.23
C ASN A 542 9.98 -14.00 -4.80
N THR A 543 8.92 -14.66 -4.34
CA THR A 543 8.98 -16.08 -3.96
C THR A 543 9.32 -16.94 -5.18
N GLU A 544 8.78 -16.63 -6.36
CA GLU A 544 9.18 -17.30 -7.61
C GLU A 544 10.69 -17.19 -7.85
N TYR A 545 11.24 -15.98 -7.70
CA TYR A 545 12.67 -15.74 -7.88
C TYR A 545 13.50 -16.52 -6.86
N GLU A 546 13.14 -16.49 -5.58
CA GLU A 546 13.87 -17.19 -4.54
C GLU A 546 13.90 -18.70 -4.82
N VAL A 547 12.74 -19.29 -5.17
CA VAL A 547 12.64 -20.71 -5.51
C VAL A 547 13.41 -21.05 -6.79
N LEU A 548 13.21 -20.30 -7.88
CA LEU A 548 13.80 -20.62 -9.17
C LEU A 548 15.32 -20.38 -9.21
N THR A 549 15.84 -19.42 -8.44
CA THR A 549 17.26 -19.06 -8.50
C THR A 549 18.06 -19.51 -7.28
N SER A 550 17.38 -20.00 -6.23
CA SER A 550 17.95 -20.34 -4.93
C SER A 550 18.73 -19.18 -4.29
N ASN A 551 18.39 -17.94 -4.65
CA ASN A 551 18.95 -16.71 -4.10
C ASN A 551 17.98 -16.16 -3.06
N ALA A 552 18.48 -15.75 -1.89
CA ALA A 552 17.65 -15.19 -0.83
C ALA A 552 17.61 -13.67 -0.97
N ILE A 553 16.46 -13.10 -1.36
CA ILE A 553 16.35 -11.68 -1.74
C ILE A 553 16.88 -10.74 -0.65
N SER A 554 16.76 -11.14 0.62
CA SER A 554 17.27 -10.39 1.77
C SER A 554 18.78 -10.18 1.78
N LEU A 555 19.56 -11.02 1.10
CA LEU A 555 21.01 -10.87 0.97
C LEU A 555 21.38 -9.79 -0.04
N LEU A 556 20.53 -9.54 -1.05
CA LEU A 556 20.73 -8.44 -1.99
C LEU A 556 20.18 -7.13 -1.45
N SER A 557 18.91 -7.15 -1.05
CA SER A 557 18.14 -5.99 -0.59
C SER A 557 16.74 -6.43 -0.17
N SER A 558 16.35 -6.09 1.06
CA SER A 558 15.02 -6.40 1.61
C SER A 558 13.84 -5.75 0.87
N ASN A 559 14.10 -4.86 -0.10
CA ASN A 559 13.07 -4.12 -0.86
C ASN A 559 13.26 -4.25 -2.38
N LEU A 560 13.67 -5.42 -2.85
CA LEU A 560 13.90 -5.71 -4.26
C LEU A 560 12.71 -6.44 -4.89
N PHE A 561 12.37 -6.10 -6.13
CA PHE A 561 11.51 -6.88 -7.02
C PHE A 561 12.38 -7.42 -8.15
N PRO A 562 12.84 -8.68 -8.03
CA PRO A 562 13.94 -9.15 -8.85
C PRO A 562 13.68 -9.07 -10.35
N TYR A 563 12.48 -9.43 -10.78
CA TYR A 563 12.11 -9.52 -12.18
C TYR A 563 12.19 -8.17 -12.91
N GLN A 564 11.74 -7.09 -12.28
CA GLN A 564 11.77 -5.76 -12.88
C GLN A 564 13.10 -5.02 -12.67
N GLN A 565 13.88 -5.40 -11.65
CA GLN A 565 15.05 -4.62 -11.22
C GLN A 565 16.40 -5.28 -11.53
N ILE A 566 16.50 -6.62 -11.56
CA ILE A 566 17.78 -7.33 -11.73
C ILE A 566 17.82 -8.31 -12.91
N ILE A 567 16.68 -8.93 -13.30
CA ILE A 567 16.65 -9.91 -14.39
C ILE A 567 16.53 -9.20 -15.74
N MET A 568 17.65 -8.62 -16.18
CA MET A 568 17.78 -7.89 -17.44
C MET A 568 18.60 -8.64 -18.51
N GLN A 569 19.14 -9.80 -18.14
CA GLN A 569 19.92 -10.70 -18.99
C GLN A 569 19.72 -12.15 -18.50
N GLU A 570 20.21 -13.12 -19.26
CA GLU A 570 20.16 -14.53 -18.85
C GLU A 570 20.83 -14.74 -17.50
N ARG A 571 20.14 -15.44 -16.59
CA ARG A 571 20.61 -15.75 -15.24
C ARG A 571 20.50 -17.25 -14.95
N PRO A 572 21.45 -17.84 -14.20
CA PRO A 572 21.32 -19.22 -13.74
C PRO A 572 20.06 -19.41 -12.90
N SER A 573 19.32 -20.48 -13.17
CA SER A 573 18.13 -20.88 -12.43
C SER A 573 17.95 -22.40 -12.48
N PHE A 574 17.01 -22.92 -11.72
CA PHE A 574 16.63 -24.32 -11.79
C PHE A 574 16.06 -24.70 -13.16
N ALA A 575 15.35 -23.78 -13.83
CA ALA A 575 14.87 -24.02 -15.19
C ALA A 575 16.03 -24.12 -16.20
N SER A 576 17.05 -23.26 -16.10
CA SER A 576 18.22 -23.35 -16.98
C SER A 576 19.00 -24.64 -16.72
N TYR A 577 19.20 -25.00 -15.45
CA TYR A 577 19.81 -26.28 -15.05
C TYR A 577 19.10 -27.48 -15.68
N LEU A 578 17.77 -27.57 -15.54
CA LEU A 578 17.01 -28.70 -16.10
C LEU A 578 17.04 -28.70 -17.63
N LYS A 579 16.99 -27.52 -18.26
CA LYS A 579 17.14 -27.39 -19.72
C LYS A 579 18.49 -27.96 -20.19
N ASP A 580 19.57 -27.72 -19.47
CA ASP A 580 20.91 -28.27 -19.77
C ASP A 580 20.98 -29.79 -19.55
N LYS A 581 20.09 -30.35 -18.73
CA LYS A 581 19.83 -31.80 -18.59
C LYS A 581 18.77 -32.32 -19.57
N ASN A 582 18.51 -31.62 -20.68
CA ASN A 582 17.55 -31.97 -21.73
C ASN A 582 16.09 -32.08 -21.26
N TYR A 583 15.68 -31.32 -20.25
CA TYR A 583 14.27 -31.13 -19.96
C TYR A 583 13.65 -30.15 -20.95
N GLU A 584 12.38 -30.36 -21.26
CA GLU A 584 11.51 -29.29 -21.73
C GLU A 584 11.05 -28.48 -20.50
N THR A 585 11.16 -27.16 -20.54
CA THR A 585 10.83 -26.27 -19.42
C THR A 585 9.67 -25.37 -19.79
N VAL A 586 8.56 -25.50 -19.06
CA VAL A 586 7.29 -24.83 -19.38
C VAL A 586 6.78 -24.08 -18.15
N ALA A 587 6.35 -22.83 -18.34
CA ALA A 587 5.71 -22.04 -17.30
C ALA A 587 4.23 -21.77 -17.59
N LEU A 588 3.36 -21.86 -16.59
CA LEU A 588 1.92 -21.60 -16.70
C LEU A 588 1.51 -20.53 -15.69
N HIS A 589 0.79 -19.51 -16.14
CA HIS A 589 0.15 -18.54 -15.26
C HIS A 589 -1.12 -18.00 -15.93
N PRO A 590 -2.30 -18.07 -15.29
CA PRO A 590 -3.57 -17.75 -15.93
C PRO A 590 -3.86 -16.25 -15.98
N GLN A 591 -2.84 -15.41 -16.19
CA GLN A 591 -2.96 -13.96 -16.37
C GLN A 591 -2.05 -13.49 -17.50
N SER A 592 -2.03 -12.17 -17.76
CA SER A 592 -1.10 -11.59 -18.72
C SER A 592 0.36 -11.84 -18.34
N GLY A 593 1.17 -12.21 -19.33
CA GLY A 593 2.61 -12.38 -19.16
C GLY A 593 3.35 -11.06 -18.88
N THR A 594 2.75 -9.90 -19.13
CA THR A 594 3.35 -8.61 -18.77
C THR A 594 3.35 -8.37 -17.27
N ASN A 595 2.47 -9.06 -16.52
CA ASN A 595 2.47 -8.97 -15.06
C ASN A 595 3.83 -9.40 -14.52
N TYR A 596 4.45 -8.54 -13.70
CA TYR A 596 5.82 -8.70 -13.23
C TYR A 596 6.89 -8.90 -14.32
N ASN A 597 6.64 -8.52 -15.58
CA ASN A 597 7.52 -8.80 -16.73
C ASN A 597 7.83 -10.30 -16.97
N ARG A 598 6.95 -11.23 -16.57
CA ARG A 598 7.20 -12.68 -16.73
C ARG A 598 7.47 -13.09 -18.17
N ASN A 599 6.83 -12.44 -19.14
CA ASN A 599 7.06 -12.66 -20.57
C ASN A 599 8.50 -12.36 -21.03
N ILE A 600 9.20 -11.47 -20.33
CA ILE A 600 10.62 -11.16 -20.56
C ILE A 600 11.49 -12.04 -19.69
N VAL A 601 11.11 -12.25 -18.42
CA VAL A 601 11.95 -12.91 -17.42
C VAL A 601 12.02 -14.42 -17.59
N TYR A 602 10.90 -15.11 -17.85
CA TYR A 602 10.90 -16.56 -17.96
C TYR A 602 11.87 -17.09 -19.04
N PRO A 603 11.95 -16.49 -20.25
CA PRO A 603 13.01 -16.83 -21.20
C PRO A 603 14.43 -16.65 -20.66
N LEU A 604 14.69 -15.56 -19.91
CA LEU A 604 16.00 -15.27 -19.33
C LEU A 604 16.38 -16.21 -18.18
N LEU A 605 15.39 -16.83 -17.53
CA LEU A 605 15.61 -17.89 -16.54
C LEU A 605 15.71 -19.28 -17.17
N GLY A 606 15.46 -19.43 -18.48
CA GLY A 606 15.65 -20.70 -19.18
C GLY A 606 14.37 -21.49 -19.46
N PHE A 607 13.19 -20.89 -19.33
CA PHE A 607 11.94 -21.51 -19.80
C PHE A 607 11.89 -21.55 -21.34
N ASN A 608 11.60 -22.71 -21.92
CA ASN A 608 11.41 -22.89 -23.36
C ASN A 608 10.08 -22.30 -23.83
N GLN A 609 9.05 -22.45 -23.01
CA GLN A 609 7.69 -22.05 -23.35
C GLN A 609 6.96 -21.49 -22.13
N SER A 610 6.05 -20.56 -22.37
CA SER A 610 5.19 -20.01 -21.32
C SER A 610 3.77 -19.84 -21.85
N TYR A 611 2.79 -20.17 -21.00
CA TYR A 611 1.37 -20.03 -21.27
C TYR A 611 0.77 -18.98 -20.34
N PHE A 612 0.26 -17.91 -20.96
CA PHE A 612 -0.42 -16.77 -20.38
C PHE A 612 -1.76 -16.57 -21.11
N LEU A 613 -2.63 -15.68 -20.60
CA LEU A 613 -3.87 -15.33 -21.32
C LEU A 613 -3.58 -14.62 -22.66
N ASP A 614 -2.46 -13.91 -22.75
CA ASP A 614 -2.05 -13.09 -23.90
C ASP A 614 -0.84 -13.65 -24.66
N SER A 615 -0.39 -14.87 -24.34
CA SER A 615 0.68 -15.55 -25.08
C SER A 615 0.16 -16.31 -26.29
N ILE A 616 1.11 -16.78 -27.12
CA ILE A 616 0.83 -17.68 -28.23
C ILE A 616 1.77 -18.89 -28.08
N PRO A 617 1.23 -20.10 -27.82
CA PRO A 617 -0.17 -20.42 -27.57
C PRO A 617 -0.70 -19.81 -26.26
N ALA A 618 -2.01 -19.53 -26.20
CA ALA A 618 -2.67 -19.01 -25.00
C ALA A 618 -3.01 -20.15 -24.03
N ILE A 619 -3.08 -19.84 -22.74
CA ILE A 619 -3.28 -20.85 -21.68
C ILE A 619 -4.66 -21.54 -21.73
N ASP A 620 -5.70 -20.84 -22.22
CA ASP A 620 -7.06 -21.37 -22.40
C ASP A 620 -7.16 -22.40 -23.55
N GLN A 621 -6.07 -22.64 -24.29
CA GLN A 621 -5.98 -23.73 -25.25
C GLN A 621 -5.68 -25.08 -24.58
N LEU A 622 -5.18 -25.08 -23.34
CA LEU A 622 -4.88 -26.29 -22.58
C LEU A 622 -6.12 -26.89 -21.90
N ALA A 623 -7.03 -26.04 -21.41
CA ALA A 623 -8.25 -26.46 -20.74
C ALA A 623 -9.34 -25.39 -20.88
N THR A 624 -10.60 -25.73 -20.54
CA THR A 624 -11.68 -24.73 -20.53
C THR A 624 -11.51 -23.81 -19.33
N LEU A 625 -11.41 -22.50 -19.58
CA LEU A 625 -11.29 -21.49 -18.53
C LEU A 625 -12.54 -21.50 -17.62
N THR A 626 -12.38 -21.93 -16.38
CA THR A 626 -13.37 -21.76 -15.30
C THR A 626 -12.86 -20.74 -14.29
N THR A 627 -13.74 -20.19 -13.47
CA THR A 627 -13.42 -19.11 -12.53
C THR A 627 -13.94 -19.38 -11.14
N GLU A 628 -13.20 -18.90 -10.16
CA GLU A 628 -13.52 -18.90 -8.74
C GLU A 628 -13.37 -17.47 -8.20
N ARG A 629 -14.43 -16.88 -7.63
CA ARG A 629 -14.47 -15.46 -7.20
C ARG A 629 -13.99 -14.46 -8.27
N ASN A 630 -14.30 -14.74 -9.55
CA ASN A 630 -13.85 -14.00 -10.73
C ASN A 630 -12.37 -14.13 -11.10
N TRP A 631 -11.59 -14.91 -10.37
CA TRP A 631 -10.24 -15.31 -10.77
C TRP A 631 -10.27 -16.62 -11.55
N PRO A 632 -9.36 -16.86 -12.50
CA PRO A 632 -9.19 -18.20 -13.09
C PRO A 632 -8.99 -19.25 -12.00
N SER A 633 -9.73 -20.35 -12.09
CA SER A 633 -9.71 -21.40 -11.06
C SER A 633 -8.45 -22.26 -11.14
N ASP A 634 -8.09 -22.88 -10.02
CA ASP A 634 -6.99 -23.84 -9.96
C ASP A 634 -7.38 -25.16 -10.64
N GLU A 635 -8.67 -25.52 -10.64
CA GLU A 635 -9.20 -26.64 -11.42
C GLU A 635 -8.87 -26.47 -12.93
N PHE A 636 -9.11 -25.29 -13.47
CA PHE A 636 -8.76 -24.98 -14.87
C PHE A 636 -7.26 -25.17 -15.11
N LEU A 637 -6.43 -24.60 -14.23
CA LEU A 637 -4.98 -24.63 -14.38
C LEU A 637 -4.42 -26.04 -14.27
N PHE A 638 -4.89 -26.83 -13.29
CA PHE A 638 -4.47 -28.21 -13.06
C PHE A 638 -4.96 -29.15 -14.17
N ASN A 639 -6.14 -28.92 -14.73
CA ASN A 639 -6.56 -29.63 -15.95
C ASN A 639 -5.68 -29.28 -17.15
N GLY A 640 -5.18 -28.04 -17.23
CA GLY A 640 -4.17 -27.63 -18.21
C GLY A 640 -2.86 -28.42 -18.07
N ILE A 641 -2.40 -28.65 -16.83
CA ILE A 641 -1.24 -29.51 -16.54
C ILE A 641 -1.50 -30.93 -17.06
N LYS A 642 -2.62 -31.56 -16.68
CA LYS A 642 -2.96 -32.92 -17.16
C LYS A 642 -2.99 -33.01 -18.68
N LYS A 643 -3.51 -31.98 -19.36
CA LYS A 643 -3.53 -31.89 -20.82
C LYS A 643 -2.12 -31.85 -21.40
N LEU A 644 -1.25 -31.00 -20.85
CA LEU A 644 0.15 -30.86 -21.27
C LEU A 644 0.87 -32.21 -21.18
N TYR A 645 0.76 -32.90 -20.05
CA TYR A 645 1.38 -34.22 -19.83
C TYR A 645 0.75 -35.35 -20.66
N SER A 646 -0.54 -35.25 -21.02
CA SER A 646 -1.18 -36.22 -21.90
C SER A 646 -0.80 -36.05 -23.38
N GLN A 647 -0.31 -34.86 -23.75
CA GLN A 647 0.12 -34.54 -25.11
C GLN A 647 1.65 -34.58 -25.29
N LYS A 648 2.39 -34.55 -24.17
CA LYS A 648 3.85 -34.72 -24.17
C LYS A 648 4.22 -36.04 -24.86
N GLY A 649 5.18 -35.98 -25.79
CA GLY A 649 5.78 -37.18 -26.38
C GLY A 649 6.76 -37.85 -25.42
N ASN A 650 7.29 -39.02 -25.81
CA ASN A 650 8.16 -39.84 -24.95
C ASN A 650 9.65 -39.39 -24.90
N SER A 651 10.01 -38.24 -25.47
CA SER A 651 11.42 -37.92 -25.81
C SER A 651 12.20 -37.11 -24.76
N SER A 652 11.54 -36.39 -23.86
CA SER A 652 12.19 -35.55 -22.82
C SER A 652 11.36 -35.48 -21.55
N ALA A 653 12.03 -35.44 -20.39
CA ALA A 653 11.38 -35.10 -19.12
C ALA A 653 10.88 -33.65 -19.16
N LEU A 654 9.81 -33.36 -18.43
CA LEU A 654 9.16 -32.04 -18.44
C LEU A 654 9.26 -31.42 -17.05
N PHE A 655 9.75 -30.18 -17.02
CA PHE A 655 9.65 -29.29 -15.88
C PHE A 655 8.52 -28.29 -16.11
N THR A 656 7.51 -28.34 -15.25
CA THR A 656 6.38 -27.40 -15.30
C THR A 656 6.40 -26.50 -14.08
N PHE A 657 6.50 -25.20 -14.26
CA PHE A 657 6.38 -24.20 -13.20
C PHE A 657 5.05 -23.47 -13.31
N VAL A 658 4.22 -23.54 -12.28
CA VAL A 658 2.83 -23.08 -12.29
C VAL A 658 2.63 -22.04 -11.21
N VAL A 659 2.06 -20.89 -11.57
CA VAL A 659 1.70 -19.83 -10.63
C VAL A 659 0.19 -19.63 -10.71
N THR A 660 -0.53 -19.97 -9.63
CA THR A 660 -1.99 -19.93 -9.59
C THR A 660 -2.52 -18.49 -9.38
N MET A 661 -3.85 -18.31 -9.36
CA MET A 661 -4.50 -17.02 -9.11
C MET A 661 -5.75 -17.10 -8.23
N GLN A 662 -6.31 -18.28 -7.99
CA GLN A 662 -7.60 -18.45 -7.30
C GLN A 662 -7.59 -17.87 -5.87
N GLY A 663 -6.49 -18.00 -5.14
CA GLY A 663 -6.33 -17.48 -3.78
C GLY A 663 -6.19 -15.96 -3.68
N HIS A 664 -6.01 -15.25 -4.81
CA HIS A 664 -5.70 -13.82 -4.83
C HIS A 664 -6.76 -12.97 -4.11
N GLY A 665 -6.31 -11.89 -3.48
CA GLY A 665 -7.12 -11.01 -2.63
C GLY A 665 -8.35 -10.37 -3.31
N GLY A 666 -9.22 -9.78 -2.48
CA GLY A 666 -10.50 -9.18 -2.89
C GLY A 666 -11.73 -9.88 -2.29
N TYR A 667 -11.63 -10.36 -1.05
CA TYR A 667 -12.63 -11.22 -0.38
C TYR A 667 -13.87 -10.43 0.09
N LEU A 668 -14.62 -9.91 -0.88
CA LEU A 668 -15.74 -8.98 -0.67
C LEU A 668 -17.05 -9.52 -1.25
N SER A 669 -17.11 -10.82 -1.54
CA SER A 669 -18.29 -11.43 -2.16
C SER A 669 -19.43 -11.50 -1.17
N THR A 670 -20.64 -11.22 -1.65
CA THR A 670 -21.86 -11.44 -0.85
C THR A 670 -22.17 -12.93 -0.76
N GLU A 671 -22.89 -13.35 0.29
CA GLU A 671 -23.31 -14.74 0.45
C GLU A 671 -24.18 -15.25 -0.72
N GLU A 672 -24.94 -14.35 -1.37
CA GLU A 672 -25.73 -14.68 -2.56
C GLU A 672 -24.86 -15.01 -3.78
N THR A 673 -23.76 -14.27 -3.96
CA THR A 673 -22.84 -14.44 -5.08
C THR A 673 -21.83 -15.56 -4.86
N TYR A 674 -21.46 -15.81 -3.61
CA TYR A 674 -20.44 -16.78 -3.23
C TYR A 674 -20.78 -17.36 -1.85
N PRO A 675 -21.52 -18.48 -1.80
CA PRO A 675 -21.85 -19.15 -0.55
C PRO A 675 -20.59 -19.66 0.13
N ARG A 676 -20.44 -19.37 1.42
CA ARG A 676 -19.29 -19.79 2.21
C ARG A 676 -19.54 -21.18 2.77
N GLU A 677 -18.64 -22.12 2.47
CA GLU A 677 -18.75 -23.51 2.91
C GLU A 677 -17.92 -23.79 4.17
N VAL A 678 -16.85 -23.02 4.39
CA VAL A 678 -15.97 -23.16 5.55
C VAL A 678 -16.36 -22.14 6.62
N SER A 679 -16.69 -22.66 7.81
CA SER A 679 -16.99 -21.84 8.98
C SER A 679 -15.75 -21.62 9.84
N ILE A 680 -15.70 -20.46 10.52
CA ILE A 680 -14.72 -20.17 11.57
C ILE A 680 -15.44 -20.13 12.90
N ASN A 681 -15.03 -20.97 13.85
CA ASN A 681 -15.66 -21.09 15.18
C ASN A 681 -17.19 -21.29 15.12
N GLY A 682 -17.68 -21.97 14.07
CA GLY A 682 -19.09 -22.24 13.83
C GLY A 682 -19.87 -21.13 13.13
N SER A 683 -19.20 -20.05 12.70
CA SER A 683 -19.83 -18.93 11.96
C SER A 683 -19.25 -18.77 10.55
N THR A 684 -20.13 -18.53 9.58
CA THR A 684 -19.75 -18.11 8.21
C THR A 684 -19.96 -16.60 8.00
N SER A 685 -20.57 -15.89 8.95
CA SER A 685 -20.95 -14.48 8.82
C SER A 685 -20.07 -13.51 9.62
N GLU A 686 -19.36 -13.97 10.66
CA GLU A 686 -18.52 -13.10 11.50
C GLU A 686 -17.19 -12.73 10.83
N TYR A 687 -16.62 -13.65 10.05
CA TYR A 687 -15.31 -13.54 9.40
C TYR A 687 -15.47 -13.61 7.88
N LEU A 688 -16.23 -12.69 7.29
CA LEU A 688 -16.68 -12.77 5.90
C LEU A 688 -15.53 -12.94 4.88
N ALA A 689 -14.43 -12.21 5.05
CA ALA A 689 -13.29 -12.26 4.14
C ALA A 689 -12.51 -13.58 4.30
N GLU A 690 -12.34 -14.02 5.54
CA GLU A 690 -11.59 -15.21 5.90
C GLU A 690 -12.32 -16.48 5.47
N THR A 691 -13.61 -16.59 5.78
CA THR A 691 -14.45 -17.73 5.39
C THR A 691 -14.62 -17.85 3.87
N GLU A 692 -14.64 -16.72 3.15
CA GLU A 692 -14.59 -16.69 1.69
C GLU A 692 -13.22 -17.19 1.16
N PHE A 693 -12.10 -16.77 1.78
CA PHE A 693 -10.77 -17.28 1.45
C PHE A 693 -10.65 -18.79 1.73
N LEU A 694 -11.06 -19.27 2.91
CA LEU A 694 -10.95 -20.67 3.28
C LEU A 694 -11.83 -21.57 2.39
N THR A 695 -13.02 -21.09 1.99
CA THR A 695 -13.87 -21.80 1.02
C THR A 695 -13.19 -21.91 -0.35
N SER A 696 -12.50 -20.84 -0.81
CA SER A 696 -11.71 -20.88 -2.03
C SER A 696 -10.51 -21.83 -1.91
N MET A 697 -9.85 -21.88 -0.76
CA MET A 697 -8.74 -22.80 -0.48
C MET A 697 -9.18 -24.26 -0.49
N LYS A 698 -10.34 -24.58 0.09
CA LYS A 698 -10.96 -25.91 0.04
C LYS A 698 -11.11 -26.42 -1.40
N LYS A 699 -11.57 -25.56 -2.32
CA LYS A 699 -11.69 -25.95 -3.73
C LYS A 699 -10.34 -26.13 -4.43
N THR A 700 -9.32 -25.37 -4.04
CA THR A 700 -7.95 -25.61 -4.51
C THR A 700 -7.45 -26.98 -4.04
N ASP A 701 -7.70 -27.33 -2.79
CA ASP A 701 -7.32 -28.61 -2.18
C ASP A 701 -8.02 -29.79 -2.89
N GLU A 702 -9.31 -29.66 -3.21
CA GLU A 702 -10.06 -30.64 -4.02
C GLU A 702 -9.48 -30.79 -5.43
N ALA A 703 -9.13 -29.68 -6.10
CA ALA A 703 -8.49 -29.71 -7.42
C ALA A 703 -7.09 -30.36 -7.37
N PHE A 704 -6.33 -30.12 -6.30
CA PHE A 704 -5.02 -30.74 -6.08
C PHE A 704 -5.14 -32.26 -5.88
N ALA A 705 -6.12 -32.73 -5.11
CA ALA A 705 -6.39 -34.15 -4.94
C ALA A 705 -6.68 -34.87 -6.28
N ASP A 706 -7.44 -34.23 -7.16
CA ASP A 706 -7.70 -34.73 -8.52
C ASP A 706 -6.44 -34.73 -9.41
N LEU A 707 -5.55 -33.74 -9.26
CA LEU A 707 -4.24 -33.73 -9.92
C LEU A 707 -3.35 -34.88 -9.45
N ILE A 708 -3.26 -35.11 -8.14
CA ILE A 708 -2.51 -36.23 -7.53
C ILE A 708 -3.08 -37.57 -8.02
N THR A 709 -4.41 -37.72 -8.06
CA THR A 709 -5.07 -38.91 -8.59
C THR A 709 -4.65 -39.20 -10.02
N PHE A 710 -4.60 -38.19 -10.89
CA PHE A 710 -4.11 -38.35 -12.26
C PHE A 710 -2.66 -38.85 -12.29
N PHE A 711 -1.74 -38.21 -11.56
CA PHE A 711 -0.32 -38.56 -11.59
C PHE A 711 0.03 -39.87 -10.88
N SER A 712 -0.80 -40.32 -9.95
CA SER A 712 -0.63 -41.62 -9.28
C SER A 712 -0.72 -42.81 -10.26
N THR A 713 -1.43 -42.61 -11.38
CA THR A 713 -1.57 -43.60 -12.46
C THR A 713 -0.71 -43.29 -13.69
N TYR A 714 0.05 -42.19 -13.65
CA TYR A 714 0.89 -41.75 -14.76
C TYR A 714 2.17 -42.60 -14.83
N LYS A 715 2.54 -43.02 -16.05
CA LYS A 715 3.57 -44.05 -16.25
C LYS A 715 4.99 -43.58 -16.01
N GLU A 716 5.26 -42.30 -16.26
CA GLU A 716 6.60 -41.74 -16.05
C GLU A 716 6.77 -41.30 -14.60
N PRO A 717 7.96 -41.47 -14.00
CA PRO A 717 8.26 -40.95 -12.68
C PRO A 717 7.97 -39.44 -12.65
N THR A 718 7.22 -38.99 -11.65
CA THR A 718 6.77 -37.61 -11.52
C THR A 718 6.82 -37.19 -10.05
N VAL A 719 7.37 -36.02 -9.79
CA VAL A 719 7.33 -35.34 -8.49
C VAL A 719 6.60 -34.00 -8.62
N ILE A 720 5.73 -33.70 -7.66
CA ILE A 720 4.93 -32.48 -7.58
C ILE A 720 5.29 -31.77 -6.27
N VAL A 721 5.68 -30.50 -6.36
CA VAL A 721 5.92 -29.61 -5.25
C VAL A 721 4.86 -28.52 -5.27
N MET A 722 4.00 -28.45 -4.26
CA MET A 722 3.02 -27.37 -4.10
C MET A 722 3.36 -26.57 -2.85
N TYR A 723 3.39 -25.24 -2.96
CA TYR A 723 3.76 -24.35 -1.86
C TYR A 723 3.05 -23.01 -1.96
N GLY A 724 2.81 -22.36 -0.81
CA GLY A 724 2.28 -21.01 -0.78
C GLY A 724 3.36 -19.94 -0.98
N ASP A 725 3.05 -18.89 -1.74
CA ASP A 725 3.99 -17.79 -2.01
C ASP A 725 4.03 -16.71 -0.94
N HIS A 726 2.88 -16.46 -0.30
CA HIS A 726 2.71 -15.65 0.90
C HIS A 726 1.38 -15.96 1.58
N GLN A 727 1.15 -15.38 2.76
CA GLN A 727 -0.17 -15.40 3.36
C GLN A 727 -1.13 -14.40 2.68
N PRO A 728 -2.45 -14.65 2.71
CA PRO A 728 -3.46 -13.75 2.13
C PRO A 728 -3.49 -12.39 2.85
N SER A 729 -4.09 -11.36 2.23
CA SER A 729 -4.43 -10.11 2.93
C SER A 729 -5.81 -10.21 3.58
N LEU A 730 -5.91 -10.92 4.73
CA LEU A 730 -7.14 -11.00 5.53
C LEU A 730 -7.33 -9.78 6.44
N SER A 731 -8.44 -9.74 7.18
CA SER A 731 -8.70 -8.63 8.09
C SER A 731 -7.62 -8.52 9.16
N GLN A 732 -7.30 -7.30 9.55
CA GLN A 732 -6.26 -7.06 10.54
C GLN A 732 -6.70 -7.56 11.93
N GLU A 733 -8.01 -7.57 12.19
CA GLU A 733 -8.63 -8.14 13.38
C GLU A 733 -8.40 -9.65 13.46
N PHE A 734 -8.56 -10.38 12.36
CA PHE A 734 -8.28 -11.82 12.31
C PHE A 734 -6.83 -12.11 12.72
N TYR A 735 -5.87 -11.39 12.13
CA TYR A 735 -4.47 -11.55 12.48
C TYR A 735 -4.16 -11.19 13.92
N ALA A 736 -4.67 -10.05 14.41
CA ALA A 736 -4.43 -9.61 15.79
C ALA A 736 -5.07 -10.55 16.83
N GLN A 737 -6.14 -11.26 16.46
CA GLN A 737 -6.83 -12.18 17.34
C GLN A 737 -6.15 -13.55 17.43
N PHE A 738 -5.70 -14.12 16.30
CA PHE A 738 -5.24 -15.51 16.24
C PHE A 738 -3.72 -15.67 16.09
N MET A 739 -2.99 -14.61 15.76
CA MET A 739 -1.54 -14.67 15.58
C MET A 739 -0.80 -13.81 16.59
N ASP A 740 0.36 -14.30 17.04
CA ASP A 740 1.24 -13.52 17.91
C ASP A 740 1.92 -12.41 17.11
N GLU A 741 1.54 -11.16 17.40
CA GLU A 741 2.14 -9.98 16.76
C GLU A 741 3.64 -9.79 17.05
N ASN A 742 4.17 -10.50 18.05
CA ASN A 742 5.59 -10.50 18.40
C ASN A 742 6.35 -11.65 17.73
N ASN A 743 5.66 -12.66 17.18
CA ASN A 743 6.27 -13.71 16.39
C ASN A 743 6.16 -13.35 14.91
N PRO A 744 7.25 -12.88 14.30
CA PRO A 744 7.14 -12.35 12.97
C PRO A 744 6.92 -13.45 11.90
N ALA A 745 7.39 -14.68 12.16
CA ALA A 745 7.13 -15.83 11.30
C ALA A 745 5.64 -16.13 11.15
N ALA A 746 4.80 -15.82 12.16
CA ALA A 746 3.39 -16.16 12.15
C ALA A 746 2.63 -15.63 10.92
N LYS A 747 3.04 -14.48 10.36
CA LYS A 747 2.45 -13.88 9.14
C LYS A 747 3.13 -14.29 7.84
N TYR A 748 4.30 -14.91 7.91
CA TYR A 748 5.15 -15.18 6.75
C TYR A 748 5.43 -16.67 6.57
N SER A 749 4.70 -17.52 7.28
CA SER A 749 4.74 -18.97 7.13
C SER A 749 3.65 -19.44 6.17
N THR A 750 4.04 -20.17 5.13
CA THR A 750 3.13 -20.84 4.19
C THR A 750 3.46 -22.35 4.13
N PRO A 751 2.48 -23.24 3.91
CA PRO A 751 2.75 -24.66 3.84
C PRO A 751 3.37 -25.05 2.48
N PHE A 752 4.16 -26.12 2.47
CA PHE A 752 4.53 -26.84 1.25
C PHE A 752 4.33 -28.36 1.41
N VAL A 753 4.05 -29.02 0.29
CA VAL A 753 3.99 -30.47 0.15
C VAL A 753 4.78 -30.90 -1.09
N ILE A 754 5.60 -31.94 -0.93
CA ILE A 754 6.30 -32.64 -2.01
C ILE A 754 5.69 -34.03 -2.09
N TRP A 755 5.14 -34.41 -3.23
CA TRP A 755 4.57 -35.73 -3.48
C TRP A 755 5.15 -36.36 -4.74
N SER A 756 5.38 -37.67 -4.74
CA SER A 756 5.84 -38.41 -5.93
C SER A 756 5.03 -39.68 -6.19
N ASN A 757 4.95 -40.08 -7.47
CA ASN A 757 4.37 -41.37 -7.86
C ASN A 757 5.38 -42.54 -7.78
N PHE A 758 6.52 -42.31 -7.14
CA PHE A 758 7.57 -43.28 -6.84
C PHE A 758 8.07 -43.10 -5.41
N ASP A 759 8.78 -44.10 -4.90
CA ASP A 759 9.22 -44.10 -3.51
C ASP A 759 10.26 -43.00 -3.23
N ILE A 760 9.94 -42.15 -2.26
CA ILE A 760 10.87 -41.18 -1.67
C ILE A 760 11.00 -41.47 -0.18
N LYS A 761 12.16 -41.14 0.38
CA LYS A 761 12.43 -41.37 1.79
C LYS A 761 11.54 -40.46 2.65
N GLU A 762 10.90 -41.06 3.65
CA GLU A 762 10.13 -40.34 4.66
C GLU A 762 11.02 -39.34 5.41
N ARG A 763 10.50 -38.14 5.64
CA ARG A 763 11.18 -37.05 6.34
C ARG A 763 10.23 -36.37 7.31
N GLU A 764 10.77 -35.95 8.45
CA GLU A 764 10.07 -35.07 9.39
C GLU A 764 9.76 -33.71 8.74
N SER A 765 8.68 -33.08 9.18
CA SER A 765 8.33 -31.74 8.73
C SER A 765 9.44 -30.74 9.07
N THR A 766 9.77 -29.88 8.11
CA THR A 766 10.84 -28.88 8.24
C THR A 766 10.34 -27.49 7.93
N THR A 767 11.01 -26.47 8.49
CA THR A 767 10.77 -25.06 8.18
C THR A 767 12.01 -24.47 7.53
N ILE A 768 11.85 -23.93 6.33
CA ILE A 768 12.95 -23.37 5.52
C ILE A 768 12.52 -22.08 4.83
N SER A 769 13.46 -21.25 4.37
CA SER A 769 13.13 -20.15 3.45
C SER A 769 13.05 -20.62 1.97
N PRO A 770 12.33 -19.91 1.08
CA PRO A 770 12.05 -20.36 -0.29
C PRO A 770 13.29 -20.65 -1.14
N ASN A 771 14.39 -19.95 -0.91
CA ASN A 771 15.68 -20.16 -1.58
C ASN A 771 16.25 -21.59 -1.39
N TYR A 772 15.80 -22.32 -0.35
CA TYR A 772 16.23 -23.69 -0.08
C TYR A 772 15.30 -24.76 -0.67
N LEU A 773 14.12 -24.40 -1.22
CA LEU A 773 13.15 -25.39 -1.67
C LEU A 773 13.67 -26.29 -2.81
N VAL A 774 14.39 -25.70 -3.79
CA VAL A 774 15.02 -26.46 -4.87
C VAL A 774 16.16 -27.35 -4.35
N PRO A 775 17.15 -26.85 -3.59
CA PRO A 775 18.16 -27.71 -2.94
C PRO A 775 17.55 -28.86 -2.12
N TYR A 776 16.48 -28.59 -1.37
CA TYR A 776 15.79 -29.58 -0.55
C TYR A 776 15.13 -30.68 -1.40
N LEU A 777 14.43 -30.32 -2.48
CA LEU A 777 13.91 -31.30 -3.43
C LEU A 777 15.04 -32.14 -4.05
N MET A 778 16.13 -31.50 -4.46
CA MET A 778 17.23 -32.21 -5.11
C MET A 778 17.94 -33.17 -4.16
N ASP A 779 18.03 -32.85 -2.86
CA ASP A 779 18.49 -33.77 -1.82
C ASP A 779 17.56 -34.98 -1.69
N ILE A 780 16.24 -34.78 -1.65
CA ILE A 780 15.24 -35.87 -1.66
C ILE A 780 15.39 -36.76 -2.90
N LEU A 781 15.51 -36.15 -4.09
CA LEU A 781 15.66 -36.90 -5.33
C LEU A 781 16.97 -37.69 -5.36
N SER A 782 18.07 -37.15 -4.81
CA SER A 782 19.38 -37.81 -4.79
C SER A 782 19.40 -39.16 -4.04
N GLU A 783 18.46 -39.35 -3.12
CA GLU A 783 18.24 -40.57 -2.34
C GLU A 783 17.24 -41.55 -2.98
N SER A 784 16.56 -41.14 -4.05
CA SER A 784 15.53 -41.93 -4.75
C SER A 784 16.10 -42.78 -5.90
N ASP A 785 15.27 -43.69 -6.42
CA ASP A 785 15.59 -44.48 -7.62
C ASP A 785 15.71 -43.64 -8.90
N TYR A 786 15.28 -42.37 -8.88
CA TYR A 786 15.29 -41.43 -10.01
C TYR A 786 16.18 -40.22 -9.73
N ALA A 787 17.34 -40.45 -9.11
CA ALA A 787 18.27 -39.41 -8.69
C ALA A 787 18.75 -38.48 -9.81
N LEU A 788 18.70 -37.17 -9.53
CA LEU A 788 19.31 -36.11 -10.33
C LEU A 788 20.57 -35.59 -9.63
N PRO A 789 21.63 -35.25 -10.39
CA PRO A 789 22.90 -34.82 -9.81
C PRO A 789 22.80 -33.41 -9.22
N ARG A 790 23.14 -33.23 -7.94
CA ARG A 790 23.20 -31.90 -7.33
C ARG A 790 24.44 -31.13 -7.80
N SER A 791 24.24 -29.86 -8.15
CA SER A 791 25.34 -28.97 -8.47
C SER A 791 26.18 -28.63 -7.23
N PRO A 792 27.45 -28.18 -7.39
CA PRO A 792 28.25 -27.66 -6.29
C PRO A 792 27.53 -26.55 -5.50
N TYR A 793 26.78 -25.69 -6.18
CA TYR A 793 25.99 -24.64 -5.54
C TYR A 793 24.83 -25.19 -4.71
N GLN A 794 24.10 -26.20 -5.21
CA GLN A 794 23.01 -26.84 -4.45
C GLN A 794 23.53 -27.56 -3.21
N GLN A 795 24.71 -28.19 -3.31
CA GLN A 795 25.37 -28.80 -2.15
C GLN A 795 25.79 -27.73 -1.13
N PHE A 796 26.39 -26.62 -1.58
CA PHE A 796 26.71 -25.47 -0.73
C PHE A 796 25.47 -24.92 -0.01
N LEU A 797 24.34 -24.78 -0.71
CA LEU A 797 23.09 -24.31 -0.10
C LEU A 797 22.52 -25.30 0.91
N SER A 798 22.74 -26.60 0.72
CA SER A 798 22.35 -27.62 1.71
C SER A 798 23.14 -27.45 3.01
N ASP A 799 24.43 -27.15 2.94
CA ASP A 799 25.26 -26.84 4.11
C ASP A 799 24.85 -25.50 4.75
N MET A 800 24.55 -24.49 3.94
CA MET A 800 24.07 -23.20 4.43
C MET A 800 22.73 -23.33 5.17
N GLN A 801 21.81 -24.16 4.67
CA GLN A 801 20.52 -24.44 5.30
C GLN A 801 20.69 -25.05 6.71
N ILE A 802 21.76 -25.82 6.95
CA ILE A 802 22.06 -26.38 8.27
C ILE A 802 22.53 -25.29 9.25
N GLU A 803 23.23 -24.25 8.78
CA GLU A 803 23.62 -23.10 9.62
C GLU A 803 22.44 -22.14 9.86
N ALA A 804 21.73 -21.76 8.81
CA ALA A 804 20.61 -20.83 8.83
C ALA A 804 19.48 -21.32 7.91
N PRO A 805 18.52 -22.12 8.43
CA PRO A 805 17.42 -22.64 7.62
C PRO A 805 16.47 -21.54 7.11
N ILE A 806 16.45 -20.38 7.75
CA ILE A 806 15.56 -19.27 7.40
C ILE A 806 16.40 -18.03 7.17
N ILE A 807 16.41 -17.55 5.92
CA ILE A 807 17.03 -16.31 5.49
C ILE A 807 15.99 -15.51 4.72
N THR A 808 15.49 -14.41 5.31
CA THR A 808 14.36 -13.65 4.74
C THR A 808 14.51 -12.15 4.98
N SER A 809 13.69 -11.35 4.29
CA SER A 809 13.73 -9.87 4.36
C SER A 809 13.45 -9.32 5.76
N TRP A 810 12.76 -10.12 6.56
CA TRP A 810 12.20 -9.76 7.84
C TRP A 810 13.05 -10.29 9.00
N GLY A 811 13.87 -11.30 8.74
CA GLY A 811 14.77 -11.84 9.74
C GLY A 811 15.38 -13.18 9.33
N ASN A 812 16.39 -13.58 10.09
CA ASN A 812 17.14 -14.80 9.85
C ASN A 812 17.10 -15.65 11.13
N ILE A 813 16.97 -16.96 11.00
CA ILE A 813 16.87 -17.88 12.13
C ILE A 813 17.87 -19.03 11.93
N ASP A 814 18.61 -19.36 12.99
CA ASP A 814 19.57 -20.46 13.01
C ASP A 814 18.92 -21.83 13.26
N ASN A 815 19.73 -22.89 13.21
CA ASN A 815 19.26 -24.25 13.48
C ASN A 815 18.75 -24.53 14.90
N SER A 816 18.98 -23.62 15.85
CA SER A 816 18.45 -23.70 17.20
C SER A 816 17.10 -23.00 17.36
N GLY A 817 16.61 -22.36 16.29
CA GLY A 817 15.39 -21.56 16.29
C GLY A 817 15.60 -20.14 16.85
N GLN A 818 16.85 -19.67 16.97
CA GLN A 818 17.15 -18.33 17.46
C GLN A 818 17.36 -17.34 16.33
N GLN A 819 16.94 -16.09 16.56
CA GLN A 819 17.11 -15.02 15.60
C GLN A 819 18.59 -14.63 15.48
N ILE A 820 19.07 -14.53 14.24
CA ILE A 820 20.45 -14.14 13.93
C ILE A 820 20.45 -12.63 13.65
N GLU A 821 20.96 -11.85 14.60
CA GLU A 821 21.08 -10.39 14.45
C GLU A 821 22.21 -10.00 13.47
N ASP A 822 23.32 -10.74 13.48
CA ASP A 822 24.48 -10.50 12.63
C ASP A 822 24.86 -11.77 11.85
N MET A 823 24.38 -11.84 10.62
CA MET A 823 24.68 -12.95 9.69
C MET A 823 26.17 -13.07 9.37
N SER A 824 26.98 -12.01 9.56
CA SER A 824 28.43 -12.08 9.32
C SER A 824 29.18 -13.00 10.28
N SER A 825 28.51 -13.42 11.36
CA SER A 825 29.01 -14.44 12.30
C SER A 825 29.00 -15.86 11.70
N LEU A 826 28.17 -16.12 10.69
CA LEU A 826 28.07 -17.43 10.05
C LEU A 826 29.23 -17.68 9.10
N SER A 827 29.71 -18.93 9.07
CA SER A 827 30.94 -19.27 8.36
C SER A 827 30.76 -19.21 6.84
N LEU A 828 29.56 -19.55 6.36
CA LEU A 828 29.21 -19.63 4.95
C LEU A 828 28.55 -18.35 4.41
N TYR A 829 28.05 -17.47 5.27
CA TYR A 829 27.28 -16.29 4.87
C TYR A 829 28.00 -15.38 3.86
N GLN A 830 29.27 -15.04 4.11
CA GLN A 830 30.01 -14.16 3.21
C GLN A 830 30.18 -14.78 1.81
N THR A 831 30.35 -16.11 1.75
CA THR A 831 30.39 -16.82 0.48
C THR A 831 29.02 -16.77 -0.21
N TYR A 832 27.94 -17.04 0.54
CA TYR A 832 26.59 -17.03 -0.03
C TYR A 832 26.24 -15.66 -0.61
N LEU A 833 26.48 -14.58 0.15
CA LEU A 833 26.28 -13.20 -0.30
C LEU A 833 27.06 -12.89 -1.59
N GLN A 834 28.29 -13.39 -1.71
CA GLN A 834 29.11 -13.21 -2.91
C GLN A 834 28.61 -14.03 -4.11
N LEU A 835 28.17 -15.27 -3.89
CA LEU A 835 27.57 -16.13 -4.92
C LEU A 835 26.26 -15.52 -5.44
N GLU A 836 25.42 -15.03 -4.53
CA GLU A 836 24.17 -14.38 -4.88
C GLU A 836 24.41 -13.06 -5.62
N TYR A 837 25.34 -12.22 -5.16
CA TYR A 837 25.74 -11.03 -5.93
C TYR A 837 26.23 -11.38 -7.34
N ASN A 838 27.00 -12.47 -7.50
CA ASN A 838 27.45 -12.92 -8.81
C ASN A 838 26.27 -13.34 -9.70
N SER A 839 25.40 -14.21 -9.19
CA SER A 839 24.29 -14.79 -9.94
C SER A 839 23.26 -13.72 -10.31
N ALA A 840 22.97 -12.79 -9.40
CA ALA A 840 21.91 -11.81 -9.51
C ALA A 840 22.32 -10.47 -10.17
N VAL A 841 23.53 -9.97 -9.89
CA VAL A 841 23.91 -8.57 -10.20
C VAL A 841 25.11 -8.46 -11.13
N ASP A 842 26.13 -9.31 -10.99
CA ASP A 842 27.33 -9.22 -11.85
C ASP A 842 26.95 -9.31 -13.33
N LYS A 843 27.68 -8.58 -14.18
CA LYS A 843 27.48 -8.57 -15.64
C LYS A 843 27.92 -9.89 -16.27
N ARG A 844 28.78 -10.65 -15.60
CA ARG A 844 29.32 -11.95 -16.00
C ARG A 844 29.05 -12.96 -14.87
N PRO A 845 27.79 -13.41 -14.74
CA PRO A 845 27.49 -14.46 -13.78
C PRO A 845 28.27 -15.73 -14.14
N LEU A 846 28.57 -16.54 -13.14
CA LEU A 846 29.02 -17.92 -13.31
C LEU A 846 27.87 -18.69 -13.98
N THR A 847 28.02 -18.99 -15.26
CA THR A 847 27.03 -19.75 -16.04
C THR A 847 26.89 -21.17 -15.53
N ASP A 848 27.98 -21.72 -15.03
CA ASP A 848 28.11 -23.11 -14.62
C ASP A 848 27.78 -23.29 -13.13
N LEU A 849 27.14 -22.28 -12.50
CA LEU A 849 26.79 -22.31 -11.07
C LEU A 849 25.92 -23.53 -10.71
N TYR A 850 25.10 -23.96 -11.65
CA TYR A 850 24.26 -25.15 -11.51
C TYR A 850 24.82 -26.40 -12.24
N GLU A 851 25.99 -26.33 -12.89
CA GLU A 851 26.53 -27.46 -13.67
C GLU A 851 27.29 -28.51 -12.85
#